data_AF-A0A6A5F2E3-F1
#
_entry.id   AF-A0A6A5F2E3-F1
#
_cell.length_a   1.000
_cell.length_b   1.000
_cell.length_c   1.000
_cell.angle_alpha   90.00
_cell.angle_beta   90.00
_cell.angle_gamma   90.00
#
_symmetry.space_group_name_H-M   'P 1'
#
loop_
_entity.id
_entity.type
_entity.pdbx_description
1 polymer ?
#
loop_
_entity_poly.entity_id
_entity_poly.type
_entity_poly.pdbx_seq_one_letter_code
_entity_poly.pdbx_strand_id
1 'polypeptide(L)'
;MPLCHFLRAMGQRSTVGSLLFFLWLNGICTGFKLENCTYYNRTFESVYSVPGDMAMLNSTLVSSDTFNFTTVPYNITWYNLKTGREMSNQTGRILVHRETLWFLNVTVDDIAEYVSILRTPSQCYRQGIKLVVDLPIAGQCRRPKKAFQTLTLGVTDKVSCPLKDYISKLDSYNITSSIKWYRGCDLIVDGADKFTYMDKAILKIERVEAEKDSYTCSLSFTLGGITGSVSETIETTVSDSYSMPPQVREPANEIIKAQMGSNFSKRCRVFVPGVGRPSVAIAWSVRDYYIIDTKPSDRVSTSNLRLEDDPKGAWLEVLLIISELREEDFHINYTCQAASDRGPSKGYFTLLPADPNITIPIGSVLGGMTVLFIVSVTIYYLFKVDIVLWFRKAFPVLYTNTDLDGKLYDAYVAYAQPCAIGFSKEVEEFALCTLPQVLENACGYKLFIGGRDCMPGKAIVDSVEENIQASRRLLLLYTASTFISKRHTSSTSSNNNNISKSSDNIERKTGDRSGSMSSDGSEEVYPDSRQQLECMAAMHRALLEGSLKVILVELEEISPAQLALFPESVRHLRKKQGAVCWWKNLRTRQRWRTCVRRREDEEKGGQDTQLSPSLSPSSRFWKEMRYSMPVRGKRAVYPEKTALLNL
;
A
#
# COMPACT_ATOMS: atom_id res chain seq x y z
N MET A 1 -45.62 16.07 57.59
CA MET A 1 -46.57 17.18 57.34
C MET A 1 -47.94 16.74 57.84
N PRO A 2 -48.80 17.62 58.38
CA PRO A 2 -48.54 18.87 59.10
C PRO A 2 -49.36 18.98 60.40
N LEU A 3 -48.95 19.82 61.36
CA LEU A 3 -49.85 20.53 62.30
C LEU A 3 -49.04 21.52 63.16
N CYS A 4 -48.55 22.57 62.52
CA CYS A 4 -48.12 23.80 63.19
C CYS A 4 -48.90 24.96 62.57
N HIS A 5 -50.06 25.25 63.14
CA HIS A 5 -50.72 26.56 63.06
C HIS A 5 -51.92 26.47 64.00
N PHE A 6 -51.80 27.03 65.21
CA PHE A 6 -52.88 27.65 65.99
C PHE A 6 -52.34 27.87 67.40
N LEU A 7 -51.85 29.08 67.67
CA LEU A 7 -52.27 29.87 68.84
C LEU A 7 -51.63 31.26 68.73
N ARG A 8 -52.47 32.17 68.28
CA ARG A 8 -52.34 33.62 68.37
C ARG A 8 -52.86 34.03 69.76
N ALA A 9 -52.32 35.14 70.26
CA ALA A 9 -52.90 36.05 71.26
C ALA A 9 -52.27 36.05 72.67
N MET A 10 -52.05 37.29 73.11
CA MET A 10 -51.38 37.78 74.31
C MET A 10 -51.98 37.28 75.63
N GLY A 11 -51.13 37.19 76.66
CA GLY A 11 -51.57 37.01 78.04
C GLY A 11 -50.41 37.03 79.02
N GLN A 12 -50.09 38.21 79.51
CA GLN A 12 -49.06 38.49 80.52
C GLN A 12 -49.54 38.05 81.91
N ARG A 13 -48.65 37.39 82.68
CA ARG A 13 -48.53 37.34 84.16
C ARG A 13 -48.56 35.95 84.82
N SER A 14 -47.65 35.88 85.79
CA SER A 14 -47.64 35.10 87.02
C SER A 14 -46.73 33.87 87.06
N THR A 15 -45.67 34.09 87.82
CA THR A 15 -44.59 33.24 88.29
C THR A 15 -45.08 32.08 89.17
N VAL A 16 -44.20 31.07 89.29
CA VAL A 16 -44.12 30.04 90.36
C VAL A 16 -44.78 28.67 90.10
N GLY A 17 -45.67 28.51 89.13
CA GLY A 17 -46.32 27.19 88.86
C GLY A 17 -45.64 26.26 87.84
N SER A 18 -44.68 26.75 87.06
CA SER A 18 -44.22 26.05 85.83
C SER A 18 -42.93 25.23 85.98
N LEU A 19 -42.10 25.49 87.01
CA LEU A 19 -40.81 24.80 87.16
C LEU A 19 -40.91 23.33 87.59
N LEU A 20 -42.00 22.90 88.22
CA LEU A 20 -42.18 21.51 88.65
C LEU A 20 -42.81 20.60 87.58
N PHE A 21 -43.42 21.18 86.53
CA PHE A 21 -43.91 20.39 85.39
C PHE A 21 -42.82 20.14 84.33
N PHE A 22 -41.83 21.04 84.23
CA PHE A 22 -40.67 20.86 83.35
C PHE A 22 -39.61 19.88 83.89
N LEU A 23 -39.63 19.54 85.18
CA LEU A 23 -38.72 18.55 85.77
C LEU A 23 -39.27 17.12 85.81
N TRP A 24 -40.56 16.91 85.54
CA TRP A 24 -41.15 15.57 85.48
C TRP A 24 -41.31 15.02 84.05
N LEU A 25 -41.30 15.89 83.02
CA LEU A 25 -41.35 15.48 81.61
C LEU A 25 -39.97 15.37 80.92
N ASN A 26 -38.88 15.72 81.61
CA ASN A 26 -37.52 15.50 81.11
C ASN A 26 -36.93 14.13 81.53
N GLY A 27 -37.74 13.25 82.11
CA GLY A 27 -37.32 11.93 82.61
C GLY A 27 -37.41 10.76 81.63
N ILE A 28 -38.08 10.92 80.47
CA ILE A 28 -38.23 9.81 79.50
C ILE A 28 -38.25 10.37 78.08
N CYS A 29 -37.08 10.74 77.56
CA CYS A 29 -36.79 10.81 76.13
C CYS A 29 -35.28 11.01 75.93
N THR A 30 -34.46 10.09 76.45
CA THR A 30 -33.13 9.86 75.86
C THR A 30 -33.32 9.14 74.52
N GLY A 31 -33.94 9.83 73.57
CA GLY A 31 -33.99 9.42 72.18
C GLY A 31 -32.56 9.41 71.65
N PHE A 32 -32.11 8.23 71.23
CA PHE A 32 -30.81 8.00 70.61
C PHE A 32 -30.59 9.01 69.46
N LYS A 33 -29.73 10.00 69.69
CA LYS A 33 -29.32 10.96 68.66
C LYS A 33 -28.20 10.33 67.85
N LEU A 34 -28.58 9.49 66.88
CA LEU A 34 -27.65 8.75 66.02
C LEU A 34 -26.70 9.74 65.31
N GLU A 35 -25.38 9.59 65.52
CA GLU A 35 -24.34 10.45 64.93
C GLU A 35 -24.49 10.54 63.39
N ASN A 36 -24.22 11.72 62.83
CA ASN A 36 -24.21 11.97 61.38
C ASN A 36 -22.95 11.34 60.73
N CYS A 37 -22.88 10.00 60.70
CA CYS A 37 -21.86 9.25 59.97
C CYS A 37 -22.32 8.94 58.54
N THR A 38 -21.38 8.86 57.59
CA THR A 38 -21.69 8.55 56.18
C THR A 38 -22.16 7.09 56.07
N TYR A 39 -23.29 6.87 55.38
CA TYR A 39 -23.82 5.52 55.18
C TYR A 39 -23.11 4.84 54.01
N TYR A 40 -22.38 3.76 54.29
CA TYR A 40 -21.72 2.96 53.27
C TYR A 40 -22.69 1.92 52.73
N ASN A 41 -22.93 1.97 51.41
CA ASN A 41 -23.84 1.10 50.65
C ASN A 41 -25.29 1.03 51.19
N ARG A 42 -26.24 1.71 50.53
CA ARG A 42 -27.66 1.82 50.94
C ARG A 42 -28.45 0.50 51.01
N THR A 43 -27.87 -0.62 50.58
CA THR A 43 -28.53 -1.94 50.62
C THR A 43 -28.16 -2.68 51.90
N PHE A 44 -29.17 -3.02 52.70
CA PHE A 44 -28.96 -3.80 53.92
C PHE A 44 -28.59 -5.24 53.56
N GLU A 45 -27.42 -5.68 53.97
CA GLU A 45 -27.06 -7.09 53.93
C GLU A 45 -27.94 -7.84 54.95
N SER A 46 -28.55 -8.95 54.54
CA SER A 46 -29.48 -9.71 55.40
C SER A 46 -28.89 -11.06 55.75
N VAL A 47 -28.75 -11.33 57.05
CA VAL A 47 -28.30 -12.60 57.59
C VAL A 47 -29.54 -13.39 58.01
N TYR A 48 -29.67 -14.61 57.49
CA TYR A 48 -30.80 -15.49 57.77
C TYR A 48 -30.36 -16.57 58.75
N SER A 49 -31.05 -16.69 59.88
CA SER A 49 -30.79 -17.71 60.89
C SER A 49 -32.08 -18.46 61.28
N VAL A 50 -31.95 -19.49 62.11
CA VAL A 50 -33.06 -20.26 62.70
C VAL A 50 -32.87 -20.25 64.23
N PRO A 51 -33.94 -20.39 65.02
CA PRO A 51 -33.80 -20.44 66.47
C PRO A 51 -32.86 -21.57 66.92
N GLY A 52 -31.95 -21.28 67.85
CA GLY A 52 -30.97 -22.24 68.36
C GLY A 52 -29.62 -22.27 67.63
N ASP A 53 -29.58 -21.85 66.37
CA ASP A 53 -28.32 -21.75 65.62
C ASP A 53 -27.49 -20.55 66.06
N MET A 54 -26.19 -20.61 65.80
CA MET A 54 -25.29 -19.46 65.91
C MET A 54 -25.39 -18.59 64.66
N ALA A 55 -25.33 -17.27 64.82
CA ALA A 55 -25.30 -16.33 63.69
C ALA A 55 -24.15 -15.32 63.82
N MET A 56 -23.50 -15.04 62.70
CA MET A 56 -22.46 -14.03 62.56
C MET A 56 -22.96 -12.87 61.72
N LEU A 57 -22.84 -11.65 62.24
CA LEU A 57 -22.95 -10.42 61.47
C LEU A 57 -21.53 -9.89 61.29
N ASN A 58 -21.07 -9.77 60.05
CA ASN A 58 -19.72 -9.29 59.73
C ASN A 58 -19.79 -7.91 59.08
N SER A 59 -19.00 -6.96 59.58
CA SER A 59 -18.92 -5.63 58.97
C SER A 59 -17.95 -5.63 57.80
N THR A 60 -18.43 -5.28 56.60
CA THR A 60 -17.57 -5.16 55.42
C THR A 60 -16.76 -3.86 55.42
N LEU A 61 -17.06 -2.92 56.34
CA LEU A 61 -16.37 -1.65 56.46
C LEU A 61 -14.86 -1.81 56.72
N VAL A 62 -14.44 -2.93 57.31
CA VAL A 62 -13.03 -3.21 57.64
C VAL A 62 -12.28 -3.91 56.49
N SER A 63 -12.99 -4.33 55.43
CA SER A 63 -12.36 -5.03 54.30
C SER A 63 -11.43 -4.11 53.51
N SER A 64 -10.26 -4.65 53.12
CA SER A 64 -9.26 -3.95 52.28
C SER A 64 -9.83 -3.45 50.96
N ASP A 65 -10.85 -4.12 50.43
CA ASP A 65 -11.53 -3.76 49.19
C ASP A 65 -12.35 -2.46 49.32
N THR A 66 -12.73 -2.11 50.56
CA THR A 66 -13.54 -0.92 50.86
C THR A 66 -12.66 0.23 51.36
N PHE A 67 -11.67 -0.06 52.21
CA PHE A 67 -10.73 0.92 52.74
C PHE A 67 -9.40 0.25 53.13
N ASN A 68 -8.26 0.84 52.75
CA ASN A 68 -6.95 0.33 53.13
C ASN A 68 -6.53 0.83 54.52
N PHE A 69 -7.05 0.21 55.58
CA PHE A 69 -6.82 0.63 56.97
C PHE A 69 -5.54 0.07 57.60
N THR A 70 -4.62 -0.54 56.84
CA THR A 70 -3.35 -1.07 57.40
C THR A 70 -2.47 -0.01 58.06
N THR A 71 -2.73 1.28 57.80
CA THR A 71 -1.95 2.41 58.32
C THR A 71 -2.72 3.34 59.26
N VAL A 72 -4.05 3.21 59.36
CA VAL A 72 -4.90 4.14 60.12
C VAL A 72 -5.61 3.39 61.27
N PRO A 73 -5.43 3.80 62.54
CA PRO A 73 -6.15 3.20 63.64
C PRO A 73 -7.65 3.51 63.52
N TYR A 74 -8.49 2.50 63.73
CA TYR A 74 -9.94 2.63 63.70
C TYR A 74 -10.59 1.97 64.91
N ASN A 75 -11.78 2.42 65.27
CA ASN A 75 -12.63 1.80 66.28
C ASN A 75 -13.98 1.44 65.66
N ILE A 76 -14.46 0.23 65.89
CA ILE A 76 -15.73 -0.27 65.38
C ILE A 76 -16.66 -0.62 66.54
N THR A 77 -17.88 -0.10 66.51
CA THR A 77 -18.91 -0.40 67.50
C THR A 77 -20.22 -0.82 66.81
N TRP A 78 -21.01 -1.63 67.50
CA TRP A 78 -22.27 -2.17 66.97
C TRP A 78 -23.45 -1.61 67.76
N TYR A 79 -24.53 -1.27 67.08
CA TYR A 79 -25.77 -0.78 67.68
C TYR A 79 -26.97 -1.57 67.20
N ASN A 80 -27.93 -1.81 68.08
CA ASN A 80 -29.25 -2.29 67.69
C ASN A 80 -30.17 -1.09 67.41
N LEU A 81 -30.69 -0.97 66.18
CA LEU A 81 -31.53 0.16 65.79
C LEU A 81 -32.90 0.17 66.46
N LYS A 82 -33.43 -1.00 66.82
CA LYS A 82 -34.74 -1.12 67.50
C LYS A 82 -34.67 -0.59 68.93
N THR A 83 -33.57 -0.82 69.63
CA THR A 83 -33.39 -0.41 71.04
C THR A 83 -32.54 0.83 71.23
N GLY A 84 -31.77 1.24 70.21
CA GLY A 84 -30.80 2.34 70.27
C GLY A 84 -29.63 2.05 71.21
N ARG A 85 -29.40 0.79 71.60
CA ARG A 85 -28.33 0.40 72.54
C ARG A 85 -27.11 -0.11 71.79
N GLU A 86 -25.94 0.24 72.34
CA GLU A 86 -24.67 -0.34 71.91
C GLU A 86 -24.61 -1.82 72.32
N MET A 87 -24.15 -2.66 71.39
CA MET A 87 -23.96 -4.08 71.62
C MET A 87 -22.63 -4.29 72.32
N SER A 88 -22.64 -5.08 73.40
CA SER A 88 -21.46 -5.44 74.17
C SER A 88 -21.42 -6.94 74.40
N ASN A 89 -20.28 -7.43 74.89
CA ASN A 89 -20.11 -8.84 75.24
C ASN A 89 -21.08 -9.23 76.37
N GLN A 90 -21.93 -10.21 76.10
CA GLN A 90 -22.82 -10.83 77.07
C GLN A 90 -22.42 -12.30 77.23
N THR A 91 -21.97 -12.64 78.44
CA THR A 91 -21.51 -13.99 78.76
C THR A 91 -22.55 -15.03 78.33
N GLY A 92 -22.15 -15.88 77.39
CA GLY A 92 -22.96 -17.00 76.92
C GLY A 92 -24.10 -16.66 75.94
N ARG A 93 -24.25 -15.41 75.47
CA ARG A 93 -25.28 -15.06 74.47
C ARG A 93 -24.75 -14.26 73.28
N ILE A 94 -24.03 -13.16 73.55
CA ILE A 94 -23.57 -12.23 72.52
C ILE A 94 -22.07 -12.03 72.65
N LEU A 95 -21.35 -12.14 71.54
CA LEU A 95 -19.91 -11.88 71.48
C LEU A 95 -19.62 -10.86 70.38
N VAL A 96 -19.15 -9.68 70.77
CA VAL A 96 -18.59 -8.67 69.89
C VAL A 96 -17.09 -8.90 69.83
N HIS A 97 -16.60 -9.30 68.66
CA HIS A 97 -15.17 -9.52 68.45
C HIS A 97 -14.72 -8.83 67.17
N ARG A 98 -13.94 -7.75 67.34
CA ARG A 98 -13.42 -6.92 66.25
C ARG A 98 -14.57 -6.44 65.35
N GLU A 99 -14.55 -6.81 64.07
CA GLU A 99 -15.53 -6.44 63.05
C GLU A 99 -16.78 -7.33 63.03
N THR A 100 -16.87 -8.33 63.92
CA THR A 100 -18.00 -9.27 63.95
C THR A 100 -18.84 -9.16 65.22
N LEU A 101 -20.14 -9.36 65.05
CA LEU A 101 -21.12 -9.53 66.12
C LEU A 101 -21.71 -10.94 66.01
N TRP A 102 -21.49 -11.75 67.05
CA TRP A 102 -21.96 -13.13 67.12
C TRP A 102 -23.12 -13.27 68.10
N PHE A 103 -24.15 -13.98 67.64
CA PHE A 103 -25.21 -14.53 68.48
C PHE A 103 -24.90 -16.01 68.69
N LEU A 104 -24.61 -16.40 69.92
CA LEU A 104 -24.24 -17.78 70.28
C LEU A 104 -25.46 -18.70 70.38
N ASN A 105 -26.65 -18.13 70.51
CA ASN A 105 -27.93 -18.81 70.44
C ASN A 105 -28.98 -17.79 69.97
N VAL A 106 -29.44 -17.92 68.73
CA VAL A 106 -30.39 -16.98 68.13
C VAL A 106 -31.81 -17.27 68.61
N THR A 107 -32.54 -16.23 69.01
CA THR A 107 -33.98 -16.30 69.29
C THR A 107 -34.78 -15.36 68.40
N VAL A 108 -36.10 -15.55 68.34
CA VAL A 108 -37.01 -14.70 67.55
C VAL A 108 -36.98 -13.23 68.02
N ASP A 109 -36.63 -12.99 69.28
CA ASP A 109 -36.50 -11.64 69.84
C ASP A 109 -35.28 -10.88 69.30
N ASP A 110 -34.28 -11.60 68.77
CA ASP A 110 -33.06 -11.02 68.20
C ASP A 110 -33.31 -10.46 66.78
N ILE A 111 -34.51 -10.62 66.20
CA ILE A 111 -34.87 -10.02 64.91
C ILE A 111 -34.83 -8.49 65.03
N ALA A 112 -33.81 -7.90 64.41
CA ALA A 112 -33.60 -6.46 64.38
C ALA A 112 -32.65 -6.06 63.24
N GLU A 113 -32.54 -4.75 63.04
CA GLU A 113 -31.50 -4.15 62.22
C GLU A 113 -30.36 -3.70 63.13
N TYR A 114 -29.15 -4.17 62.82
CA TYR A 114 -27.92 -3.85 63.52
C TYR A 114 -27.07 -2.94 62.66
N VAL A 115 -26.43 -1.96 63.27
CA VAL A 115 -25.55 -1.02 62.57
C VAL A 115 -24.15 -1.10 63.16
N SER A 116 -23.17 -1.37 62.31
CA SER A 116 -21.77 -1.20 62.65
C SER A 116 -21.33 0.22 62.30
N ILE A 117 -20.68 0.92 63.23
CA ILE A 117 -20.12 2.25 63.05
C ILE A 117 -18.61 2.16 63.17
N LEU A 118 -17.91 2.50 62.09
CA LEU A 118 -16.45 2.57 62.03
C LEU A 118 -16.00 4.02 62.12
N ARG A 119 -15.19 4.33 63.13
CA ARG A 119 -14.63 5.66 63.40
C ARG A 119 -13.13 5.66 63.10
N THR A 120 -12.69 6.57 62.25
CA THR A 120 -11.30 6.92 62.02
C THR A 120 -11.02 8.32 62.59
N PRO A 121 -9.75 8.77 62.71
CA PRO A 121 -9.44 10.10 63.22
C PRO A 121 -10.06 11.25 62.41
N SER A 122 -10.41 11.02 61.14
CA SER A 122 -10.90 12.04 60.21
C SER A 122 -12.35 11.83 59.76
N GLN A 123 -12.88 10.60 59.81
CA GLN A 123 -14.16 10.24 59.18
C GLN A 123 -14.90 9.17 59.99
N CYS A 124 -16.22 9.10 59.78
CA CYS A 124 -17.06 8.08 60.38
C CYS A 124 -17.98 7.46 59.33
N TYR A 125 -17.98 6.12 59.28
CA TYR A 125 -18.77 5.31 58.36
C TYR A 125 -19.73 4.41 59.12
N ARG A 126 -20.91 4.15 58.55
CA ARG A 126 -21.88 3.21 59.11
C ARG A 126 -22.44 2.27 58.05
N GLN A 127 -22.69 1.02 58.45
CA GLN A 127 -23.28 -0.03 57.63
C GLN A 127 -24.42 -0.70 58.42
N GLY A 128 -25.57 -0.92 57.78
CA GLY A 128 -26.70 -1.63 58.37
C GLY A 128 -26.79 -3.08 57.88
N ILE A 129 -27.03 -4.00 58.81
CA ILE A 129 -27.22 -5.43 58.56
C ILE A 129 -28.49 -5.88 59.26
N LYS A 130 -29.34 -6.63 58.55
CA LYS A 130 -30.61 -7.12 59.08
C LYS A 130 -30.50 -8.59 59.48
N LEU A 131 -30.79 -8.91 60.74
CA LEU A 131 -30.91 -10.29 61.19
C LEU A 131 -32.36 -10.74 61.02
N VAL A 132 -32.55 -11.80 60.24
CA VAL A 132 -33.85 -12.44 60.02
C VAL A 132 -33.80 -13.84 60.61
N VAL A 133 -34.79 -14.19 61.42
CA VAL A 133 -34.88 -15.52 62.04
C VAL A 133 -36.12 -16.22 61.49
N ASP A 134 -35.88 -17.22 60.66
CA ASP A 134 -36.95 -18.01 60.05
C ASP A 134 -37.31 -19.18 60.97
N LEU A 135 -38.61 -19.38 61.21
CA LEU A 135 -39.06 -20.50 62.03
C LEU A 135 -38.97 -21.82 61.23
N PRO A 136 -38.48 -22.90 61.85
CA PRO A 136 -38.42 -24.20 61.19
C PRO A 136 -39.84 -24.71 60.87
N ILE A 137 -39.99 -25.33 59.71
CA ILE A 137 -41.27 -25.91 59.28
C ILE A 137 -41.46 -27.26 59.99
N ALA A 138 -42.60 -27.44 60.66
CA ALA A 138 -42.90 -28.67 61.40
C ALA A 138 -42.77 -29.92 60.50
N GLY A 139 -42.02 -30.92 60.97
CA GLY A 139 -41.77 -32.16 60.24
C GLY A 139 -40.68 -32.09 59.17
N GLN A 140 -40.02 -30.95 58.97
CA GLN A 140 -38.87 -30.82 58.06
C GLN A 140 -37.60 -30.47 58.85
N CYS A 141 -36.54 -31.24 58.64
CA CYS A 141 -35.19 -30.91 59.15
C CYS A 141 -34.46 -29.86 58.28
N ARG A 142 -35.07 -29.45 57.17
CA ARG A 142 -34.49 -28.52 56.19
C ARG A 142 -34.70 -27.09 56.64
N ARG A 143 -33.76 -26.21 56.27
CA ARG A 143 -33.96 -24.77 56.48
C ARG A 143 -35.04 -24.21 55.55
N PRO A 144 -35.83 -23.22 56.02
CA PRO A 144 -36.82 -22.54 55.19
C PRO A 144 -36.18 -21.87 53.96
N LYS A 145 -35.04 -21.21 54.18
CA LYS A 145 -34.25 -20.61 53.11
C LYS A 145 -33.24 -21.60 52.57
N LYS A 146 -33.12 -21.66 51.24
CA LYS A 146 -32.26 -22.62 50.55
C LYS A 146 -31.37 -21.94 49.53
N ALA A 147 -30.13 -22.41 49.43
CA ALA A 147 -29.23 -22.09 48.33
C ALA A 147 -29.51 -23.02 47.14
N PHE A 148 -29.27 -22.57 45.91
CA PHE A 148 -29.46 -23.38 44.71
C PHE A 148 -28.13 -23.68 44.05
N GLN A 149 -27.90 -24.95 43.71
CA GLN A 149 -26.73 -25.39 42.94
C GLN A 149 -27.16 -26.38 41.85
N THR A 150 -26.48 -26.35 40.71
CA THR A 150 -26.76 -27.28 39.60
C THR A 150 -25.71 -28.38 39.59
N LEU A 151 -26.14 -29.62 39.41
CA LEU A 151 -25.27 -30.79 39.27
C LEU A 151 -25.40 -31.38 37.87
N THR A 152 -24.31 -31.89 37.32
CA THR A 152 -24.32 -32.54 36.00
C THR A 152 -24.67 -34.03 36.12
N LEU A 153 -25.67 -34.49 35.36
CA LEU A 153 -26.15 -35.87 35.36
C LEU A 153 -25.05 -36.86 34.92
N GLY A 154 -24.93 -37.98 35.62
CA GLY A 154 -24.12 -39.14 35.21
C GLY A 154 -22.61 -38.99 35.37
N VAL A 155 -22.12 -37.83 35.81
CA VAL A 155 -20.70 -37.57 36.06
C VAL A 155 -20.42 -37.39 37.56
N THR A 156 -19.14 -37.40 37.92
CA THR A 156 -18.70 -37.01 39.26
C THR A 156 -18.74 -35.50 39.37
N ASP A 157 -19.46 -35.00 40.36
CA ASP A 157 -19.64 -33.56 40.58
C ASP A 157 -19.51 -33.21 42.07
N LYS A 158 -19.56 -31.92 42.41
CA LYS A 158 -19.34 -31.43 43.77
C LYS A 158 -20.38 -30.40 44.20
N VAL A 159 -20.79 -30.49 45.46
CA VAL A 159 -21.65 -29.51 46.14
C VAL A 159 -20.80 -28.68 47.08
N SER A 160 -20.89 -27.36 46.98
CA SER A 160 -20.14 -26.43 47.85
C SER A 160 -21.03 -25.95 49.00
N CYS A 161 -20.52 -25.95 50.23
CA CYS A 161 -21.27 -25.40 51.37
C CYS A 161 -21.27 -23.86 51.35
N PRO A 162 -22.42 -23.17 51.51
CA PRO A 162 -22.51 -21.70 51.60
C PRO A 162 -21.84 -21.10 52.85
N LEU A 163 -21.41 -21.92 53.82
CA LEU A 163 -20.79 -21.47 55.09
C LEU A 163 -19.29 -21.17 54.98
N LYS A 164 -18.77 -20.94 53.76
CA LYS A 164 -17.33 -20.69 53.54
C LYS A 164 -16.83 -19.45 54.31
N ASP A 165 -17.65 -18.42 54.41
CA ASP A 165 -17.31 -17.18 55.15
C ASP A 165 -17.25 -17.40 56.67
N TYR A 166 -18.09 -18.28 57.21
CA TYR A 166 -17.99 -18.69 58.61
C TYR A 166 -16.68 -19.45 58.86
N ILE A 167 -16.33 -20.40 57.97
CA ILE A 167 -15.10 -21.20 58.10
C ILE A 167 -13.86 -20.29 58.03
N SER A 168 -13.79 -19.40 57.04
CA SER A 168 -12.65 -18.48 56.89
C SER A 168 -12.51 -17.54 58.09
N LYS A 169 -13.63 -17.06 58.66
CA LYS A 169 -13.60 -16.23 59.86
C LYS A 169 -13.14 -17.00 61.10
N LEU A 170 -13.64 -18.22 61.30
CA LEU A 170 -13.24 -19.07 62.43
C LEU A 170 -11.76 -19.44 62.33
N ASP A 171 -11.27 -19.79 61.14
CA ASP A 171 -9.84 -20.04 60.91
C ASP A 171 -9.01 -18.78 61.21
N SER A 172 -9.51 -17.55 60.90
CA SER A 172 -8.84 -16.29 61.26
C SER A 172 -8.77 -16.04 62.78
N TYR A 173 -9.66 -16.67 63.55
CA TYR A 173 -9.64 -16.67 65.02
C TYR A 173 -8.85 -17.83 65.62
N ASN A 174 -8.23 -18.67 64.78
CA ASN A 174 -7.59 -19.93 65.16
C ASN A 174 -8.55 -20.89 65.89
N ILE A 175 -9.83 -20.88 65.52
CA ILE A 175 -10.86 -21.77 66.09
C ILE A 175 -11.07 -22.95 65.16
N THR A 176 -10.94 -24.16 65.71
CA THR A 176 -11.21 -25.39 64.98
C THR A 176 -12.71 -25.59 64.80
N SER A 177 -13.11 -25.94 63.58
CA SER A 177 -14.49 -26.21 63.20
C SER A 177 -14.60 -27.53 62.46
N SER A 178 -15.76 -28.17 62.57
CA SER A 178 -16.06 -29.45 61.93
C SER A 178 -17.35 -29.36 61.13
N ILE A 179 -17.36 -29.91 59.93
CA ILE A 179 -18.53 -29.92 59.06
C ILE A 179 -19.14 -31.32 59.02
N LYS A 180 -20.48 -31.38 58.94
CA LYS A 180 -21.24 -32.60 58.66
C LYS A 180 -22.22 -32.34 57.53
N TRP A 181 -22.36 -33.30 56.64
CA TRP A 181 -23.30 -33.25 55.53
C TRP A 181 -24.48 -34.18 55.77
N TYR A 182 -25.66 -33.73 55.35
CA TYR A 182 -26.92 -34.48 55.44
C TYR A 182 -27.58 -34.51 54.06
N ARG A 183 -28.13 -35.67 53.66
CA ARG A 183 -29.02 -35.81 52.50
C ARG A 183 -30.45 -35.84 53.04
N GLY A 184 -31.22 -34.79 52.80
CA GLY A 184 -32.49 -34.60 53.50
C GLY A 184 -32.25 -34.46 55.00
N CYS A 185 -32.57 -35.50 55.77
CA CYS A 185 -32.32 -35.57 57.23
C CYS A 185 -31.28 -36.63 57.61
N ASP A 186 -30.79 -37.42 56.65
CA ASP A 186 -29.88 -38.53 56.93
C ASP A 186 -28.43 -38.09 56.86
N LEU A 187 -27.63 -38.47 57.86
CA LEU A 187 -26.22 -38.12 57.93
C LEU A 187 -25.43 -38.86 56.84
N ILE A 188 -24.63 -38.11 56.08
CA ILE A 188 -23.72 -38.67 55.08
C ILE A 188 -22.39 -38.98 55.76
N VAL A 189 -22.01 -40.27 55.76
CA VAL A 189 -20.73 -40.72 56.29
C VAL A 189 -19.65 -40.52 55.22
N ASP A 190 -18.52 -39.91 55.60
CA ASP A 190 -17.42 -39.65 54.68
C ASP A 190 -16.79 -40.95 54.15
N GLY A 191 -16.63 -41.04 52.83
CA GLY A 191 -16.11 -42.21 52.14
C GLY A 191 -17.08 -43.40 52.07
N ALA A 192 -18.30 -43.25 52.59
CA ALA A 192 -19.36 -44.24 52.43
C ALA A 192 -20.17 -43.97 51.15
N ASP A 193 -20.65 -45.05 50.52
CA ASP A 193 -21.41 -45.03 49.27
C ASP A 193 -20.69 -44.25 48.15
N LYS A 194 -21.33 -43.21 47.62
CA LYS A 194 -20.86 -42.36 46.52
C LYS A 194 -20.39 -40.98 46.99
N PHE A 195 -20.28 -40.75 48.30
CA PHE A 195 -20.02 -39.43 48.86
C PHE A 195 -18.64 -39.34 49.49
N THR A 196 -17.92 -38.25 49.21
CA THR A 196 -16.58 -38.01 49.80
C THR A 196 -16.43 -36.55 50.19
N TYR A 197 -15.91 -36.30 51.39
CA TYR A 197 -15.68 -34.95 51.89
C TYR A 197 -14.36 -34.44 51.31
N MET A 198 -14.38 -33.22 50.77
CA MET A 198 -13.20 -32.53 50.24
C MET A 198 -13.08 -31.13 50.86
N ASP A 199 -11.86 -30.67 51.12
CA ASP A 199 -11.52 -29.28 51.49
C ASP A 199 -12.42 -28.62 52.55
N LYS A 200 -12.73 -29.32 53.67
CA LYS A 200 -13.58 -28.89 54.81
C LYS A 200 -15.02 -28.43 54.48
N ALA A 201 -15.38 -28.14 53.23
CA ALA A 201 -16.64 -27.49 52.85
C ALA A 201 -17.22 -27.97 51.51
N ILE A 202 -16.64 -29.00 50.90
CA ILE A 202 -17.05 -29.55 49.61
C ILE A 202 -17.48 -31.00 49.79
N LEU A 203 -18.63 -31.36 49.22
CA LEU A 203 -19.09 -32.73 49.14
C LEU A 203 -18.97 -33.21 47.69
N LYS A 204 -18.08 -34.17 47.44
CA LYS A 204 -17.95 -34.85 46.15
C LYS A 204 -19.01 -35.95 46.05
N ILE A 205 -19.70 -36.03 44.92
CA ILE A 205 -20.69 -37.04 44.61
C ILE A 205 -20.21 -37.81 43.39
N GLU A 206 -19.95 -39.10 43.56
CA GLU A 206 -19.58 -39.98 42.46
C GLU A 206 -20.83 -40.40 41.70
N ARG A 207 -20.88 -40.06 40.41
CA ARG A 207 -22.01 -40.35 39.50
C ARG A 207 -23.36 -39.82 40.02
N VAL A 208 -23.63 -38.55 39.69
CA VAL A 208 -24.91 -37.90 40.01
C VAL A 208 -26.09 -38.58 39.31
N GLU A 209 -27.17 -38.81 40.05
CA GLU A 209 -28.43 -39.39 39.55
C GLU A 209 -29.42 -38.28 39.18
N ALA A 210 -30.46 -38.62 38.41
CA ALA A 210 -31.48 -37.65 37.97
C ALA A 210 -32.41 -37.17 39.09
N GLU A 211 -32.38 -37.81 40.26
CA GLU A 211 -33.24 -37.43 41.37
C GLU A 211 -32.88 -36.07 41.95
N LYS A 212 -33.90 -35.28 42.21
CA LYS A 212 -33.75 -33.97 42.83
C LYS A 212 -33.51 -34.15 44.32
N ASP A 213 -32.29 -33.86 44.76
CA ASP A 213 -31.88 -33.99 46.16
C ASP A 213 -31.67 -32.64 46.85
N SER A 214 -31.79 -32.66 48.18
CA SER A 214 -31.45 -31.56 49.07
C SER A 214 -30.31 -31.96 49.99
N TYR A 215 -29.24 -31.18 50.04
CA TYR A 215 -28.10 -31.40 50.92
C TYR A 215 -28.04 -30.31 51.98
N THR A 216 -27.82 -30.66 53.24
CA THR A 216 -27.63 -29.68 54.32
C THR A 216 -26.22 -29.84 54.87
N CYS A 217 -25.44 -28.75 54.88
CA CYS A 217 -24.16 -28.72 55.57
C CYS A 217 -24.34 -28.06 56.95
N SER A 218 -23.84 -28.71 58.00
CA SER A 218 -23.85 -28.21 59.36
C SER A 218 -22.43 -28.04 59.86
N LEU A 219 -22.06 -26.81 60.19
CA LEU A 219 -20.77 -26.43 60.75
C LEU A 219 -20.90 -26.33 62.27
N SER A 220 -20.09 -27.09 63.01
CA SER A 220 -20.02 -27.04 64.47
C SER A 220 -18.66 -26.51 64.94
N PHE A 221 -18.67 -25.63 65.93
CA PHE A 221 -17.48 -25.00 66.49
C PHE A 221 -17.75 -24.51 67.93
N THR A 222 -16.67 -24.21 68.65
CA THR A 222 -16.75 -23.68 70.02
C THR A 222 -16.26 -22.23 70.04
N LEU A 223 -17.15 -21.30 70.41
CA LEU A 223 -16.87 -19.87 70.47
C LEU A 223 -17.34 -19.30 71.82
N GLY A 224 -16.48 -18.55 72.51
CA GLY A 224 -16.81 -17.96 73.81
C GLY A 224 -17.15 -19.00 74.90
N GLY A 225 -16.61 -20.22 74.79
CA GLY A 225 -16.90 -21.33 75.71
C GLY A 225 -18.21 -22.08 75.43
N ILE A 226 -18.98 -21.66 74.42
CA ILE A 226 -20.21 -22.35 73.99
C ILE A 226 -19.93 -23.09 72.69
N THR A 227 -20.35 -24.36 72.66
CA THR A 227 -20.37 -25.14 71.41
C THR A 227 -21.74 -25.00 70.78
N GLY A 228 -21.78 -24.57 69.53
CA GLY A 228 -23.01 -24.48 68.75
C GLY A 228 -22.77 -24.85 67.30
N SER A 229 -23.85 -24.72 66.53
CA SER A 229 -23.85 -25.05 65.10
C SER A 229 -24.51 -23.98 64.28
N VAL A 230 -24.12 -23.92 63.01
CA VAL A 230 -24.80 -23.19 61.97
C VAL A 230 -24.97 -24.13 60.78
N SER A 231 -26.17 -24.17 60.22
CA SER A 231 -26.49 -25.05 59.10
C SER A 231 -26.96 -24.27 57.87
N GLU A 232 -26.72 -24.79 56.67
CA GLU A 232 -27.26 -24.24 55.42
C GLU A 232 -27.78 -25.38 54.52
N THR A 233 -28.97 -25.21 53.95
CA THR A 233 -29.60 -26.19 53.06
C THR A 233 -29.44 -25.76 51.60
N ILE A 234 -28.96 -26.68 50.77
CA ILE A 234 -28.79 -26.53 49.32
C ILE A 234 -29.81 -27.42 48.61
N GLU A 235 -30.59 -26.82 47.73
CA GLU A 235 -31.46 -27.51 46.79
C GLU A 235 -30.74 -27.69 45.46
N THR A 236 -30.56 -28.94 45.04
CA THR A 236 -29.83 -29.24 43.80
C THR A 236 -30.79 -29.42 42.64
N THR A 237 -30.40 -28.93 41.46
CA THR A 237 -31.07 -29.23 40.19
C THR A 237 -30.13 -30.02 39.32
N VAL A 238 -30.58 -31.17 38.82
CA VAL A 238 -29.75 -32.02 37.97
C VAL A 238 -29.99 -31.62 36.52
N SER A 239 -28.91 -31.30 35.80
CA SER A 239 -28.94 -30.97 34.38
C SER A 239 -28.10 -31.97 33.59
N ASP A 240 -28.60 -32.34 32.42
CA ASP A 240 -27.87 -33.07 31.38
C ASP A 240 -26.93 -32.15 30.58
N SER A 241 -27.04 -30.84 30.76
CA SER A 241 -26.13 -29.87 30.16
C SER A 241 -24.75 -29.96 30.81
N TYR A 242 -23.72 -30.01 29.97
CA TYR A 242 -22.34 -30.00 30.40
C TYR A 242 -21.50 -29.18 29.43
N SER A 243 -20.46 -28.54 29.95
CA SER A 243 -19.51 -27.76 29.16
C SER A 243 -18.09 -28.25 29.43
N MET A 244 -17.30 -28.39 28.37
CA MET A 244 -15.86 -28.62 28.44
C MET A 244 -15.12 -27.28 28.47
N PRO A 245 -13.80 -27.27 28.78
CA PRO A 245 -13.02 -26.04 28.76
C PRO A 245 -13.14 -25.28 27.43
N PRO A 246 -13.28 -23.94 27.46
CA PRO A 246 -13.40 -23.11 26.26
C PRO A 246 -12.13 -23.19 25.42
N GLN A 247 -12.28 -23.11 24.11
CA GLN A 247 -11.18 -23.16 23.15
C GLN A 247 -11.19 -21.88 22.31
N VAL A 248 -10.26 -20.96 22.58
CA VAL A 248 -10.07 -19.79 21.73
C VAL A 248 -9.48 -20.26 20.39
N ARG A 249 -10.24 -20.07 19.31
CA ARG A 249 -9.82 -20.42 17.94
C ARG A 249 -9.26 -19.23 17.18
N GLU A 250 -9.84 -18.06 17.43
CA GLU A 250 -9.33 -16.79 16.93
C GLU A 250 -9.31 -15.79 18.10
N PRO A 251 -8.23 -15.02 18.30
CA PRO A 251 -6.98 -14.99 17.53
C PRO A 251 -6.06 -16.19 17.86
N ALA A 252 -5.29 -16.64 16.86
CA ALA A 252 -4.39 -17.80 16.95
C ALA A 252 -2.92 -17.39 17.08
N ASN A 253 -2.61 -16.45 17.98
CA ASN A 253 -1.24 -15.98 18.24
C ASN A 253 -0.56 -15.42 16.97
N GLU A 254 -1.30 -14.59 16.24
CA GLU A 254 -0.93 -14.09 14.93
C GLU A 254 -0.49 -12.62 14.94
N ILE A 255 0.24 -12.21 13.91
CA ILE A 255 0.69 -10.84 13.73
C ILE A 255 -0.08 -10.24 12.55
N ILE A 256 -0.74 -9.10 12.78
CA ILE A 256 -1.60 -8.44 11.81
C ILE A 256 -0.99 -7.10 11.43
N LYS A 257 -0.79 -6.87 10.13
CA LYS A 257 -0.34 -5.59 9.60
C LYS A 257 -1.54 -4.69 9.31
N ALA A 258 -1.53 -3.47 9.85
CA ALA A 258 -2.62 -2.52 9.68
C ALA A 258 -2.11 -1.10 9.40
N GLN A 259 -2.94 -0.30 8.72
CA GLN A 259 -2.59 1.07 8.36
C GLN A 259 -2.96 2.04 9.49
N MET A 260 -2.05 2.94 9.84
CA MET A 260 -2.30 3.99 10.83
C MET A 260 -3.46 4.90 10.39
N GLY A 261 -4.30 5.33 11.33
CA GLY A 261 -5.49 6.15 11.06
C GLY A 261 -6.69 5.39 10.47
N SER A 262 -6.55 4.10 10.17
CA SER A 262 -7.68 3.27 9.72
C SER A 262 -8.48 2.72 10.90
N ASN A 263 -9.75 2.37 10.66
CA ASN A 263 -10.53 1.59 11.60
C ASN A 263 -10.06 0.14 11.60
N PHE A 264 -10.09 -0.51 12.75
CA PHE A 264 -9.66 -1.89 12.88
C PHE A 264 -10.64 -2.66 13.75
N SER A 265 -10.97 -3.88 13.31
CA SER A 265 -11.79 -4.79 14.10
C SER A 265 -11.22 -6.19 14.06
N LYS A 266 -11.24 -6.88 15.20
CA LYS A 266 -10.78 -8.26 15.32
C LYS A 266 -11.78 -9.08 16.10
N ARG A 267 -12.16 -10.24 15.55
CA ARG A 267 -13.04 -11.19 16.22
C ARG A 267 -12.26 -12.06 17.19
N CYS A 268 -12.81 -12.24 18.38
CA CYS A 268 -12.49 -13.36 19.25
C CYS A 268 -13.55 -14.43 19.07
N ARG A 269 -13.14 -15.60 18.60
CA ARG A 269 -14.02 -16.73 18.33
C ARG A 269 -13.64 -17.90 19.24
N VAL A 270 -14.57 -18.30 20.08
CA VAL A 270 -14.37 -19.32 21.11
C VAL A 270 -15.36 -20.45 20.88
N PHE A 271 -14.85 -21.68 20.84
CA PHE A 271 -15.68 -22.87 20.79
C PHE A 271 -15.72 -23.53 22.17
N VAL A 272 -16.92 -23.83 22.65
CA VAL A 272 -17.12 -24.56 23.91
C VAL A 272 -17.80 -25.88 23.58
N PRO A 273 -17.07 -26.99 23.62
CA PRO A 273 -17.68 -28.30 23.41
C PRO A 273 -18.63 -28.62 24.57
N GLY A 274 -19.80 -29.17 24.29
CA GLY A 274 -20.77 -29.45 25.34
C GLY A 274 -22.19 -29.67 24.83
N VAL A 275 -23.11 -29.84 25.76
CA VAL A 275 -24.55 -29.91 25.52
C VAL A 275 -25.22 -28.80 26.33
N GLY A 276 -26.09 -28.03 25.68
CA GLY A 276 -26.77 -26.88 26.30
C GLY A 276 -25.97 -25.57 26.19
N ARG A 277 -26.45 -24.54 26.88
CA ARG A 277 -25.85 -23.19 26.83
C ARG A 277 -24.69 -23.08 27.83
N PRO A 278 -23.45 -22.85 27.36
CA PRO A 278 -22.31 -22.77 28.26
C PRO A 278 -22.26 -21.42 29.00
N SER A 279 -21.83 -21.44 30.26
CA SER A 279 -21.56 -20.23 31.05
C SER A 279 -20.08 -19.85 30.93
N VAL A 280 -19.75 -19.02 29.92
CA VAL A 280 -18.38 -18.57 29.66
C VAL A 280 -18.32 -17.05 29.58
N ALA A 281 -17.38 -16.46 30.32
CA ALA A 281 -17.07 -15.05 30.25
C ALA A 281 -15.94 -14.83 29.23
N ILE A 282 -16.18 -13.97 28.23
CA ILE A 282 -15.17 -13.59 27.23
C ILE A 282 -14.88 -12.11 27.40
N ALA A 283 -13.60 -11.78 27.49
CA ALA A 283 -13.15 -10.40 27.60
C ALA A 283 -11.87 -10.18 26.78
N TRP A 284 -11.73 -8.96 26.26
CA TRP A 284 -10.47 -8.49 25.70
C TRP A 284 -9.64 -7.82 26.79
N SER A 285 -8.33 -8.08 26.76
CA SER A 285 -7.37 -7.45 27.65
C SER A 285 -6.13 -6.97 26.90
N VAL A 286 -5.56 -5.87 27.38
CA VAL A 286 -4.36 -5.23 26.86
C VAL A 286 -3.44 -4.93 28.03
N ARG A 287 -2.19 -5.43 27.98
CA ARG A 287 -1.21 -5.26 29.08
C ARG A 287 -1.80 -5.63 30.46
N ASP A 288 -2.55 -6.73 30.51
CA ASP A 288 -3.25 -7.26 31.70
C ASP A 288 -4.41 -6.41 32.25
N TYR A 289 -4.78 -5.32 31.56
CA TYR A 289 -6.00 -4.57 31.87
C TYR A 289 -7.16 -5.03 30.97
N TYR A 290 -8.31 -5.31 31.58
CA TYR A 290 -9.53 -5.64 30.84
C TYR A 290 -10.12 -4.40 30.18
N ILE A 291 -10.50 -4.53 28.91
CA ILE A 291 -11.25 -3.52 28.20
C ILE A 291 -12.71 -3.64 28.67
N ILE A 292 -13.08 -2.80 29.63
CA ILE A 292 -14.44 -2.71 30.15
C ILE A 292 -15.09 -1.52 29.47
N ASP A 293 -16.16 -1.75 28.70
CA ASP A 293 -16.97 -0.68 28.10
C ASP A 293 -17.63 0.15 29.20
N THR A 294 -16.91 1.17 29.70
CA THR A 294 -17.47 2.11 30.66
C THR A 294 -18.23 3.22 29.94
N LYS A 295 -17.91 3.51 28.67
CA LYS A 295 -18.63 4.47 27.80
C LYS A 295 -18.57 4.08 26.32
N PRO A 296 -19.69 4.18 25.56
CA PRO A 296 -19.74 3.88 24.12
C PRO A 296 -18.97 4.87 23.22
N SER A 297 -18.35 5.92 23.80
CA SER A 297 -17.51 6.88 23.09
C SER A 297 -16.02 6.58 23.18
N ASP A 298 -15.62 5.47 23.80
CA ASP A 298 -14.22 5.10 23.89
C ASP A 298 -13.70 4.62 22.52
N ARG A 299 -12.50 5.09 22.15
CA ARG A 299 -11.84 4.76 20.87
C ARG A 299 -11.67 3.26 20.66
N VAL A 300 -11.51 2.53 21.76
CA VAL A 300 -11.39 1.07 21.82
C VAL A 300 -12.59 0.54 22.60
N SER A 301 -13.41 -0.29 21.97
CA SER A 301 -14.65 -0.84 22.54
C SER A 301 -14.82 -2.31 22.16
N THR A 302 -15.75 -2.98 22.84
CA THR A 302 -16.04 -4.39 22.61
C THR A 302 -17.49 -4.57 22.17
N SER A 303 -17.78 -5.53 21.28
CA SER A 303 -19.17 -5.82 20.90
C SER A 303 -19.87 -6.69 21.93
N ASN A 304 -21.20 -6.68 21.91
CA ASN A 304 -22.00 -7.67 22.63
C ASN A 304 -21.63 -9.10 22.22
N LEU A 305 -21.71 -10.02 23.17
CA LEU A 305 -21.49 -11.45 22.97
C LEU A 305 -22.55 -12.01 22.01
N ARG A 306 -22.09 -12.69 20.96
CA ARG A 306 -22.94 -13.46 20.05
C ARG A 306 -22.78 -14.94 20.34
N LEU A 307 -23.90 -15.62 20.53
CA LEU A 307 -23.97 -17.06 20.77
C LEU A 307 -24.59 -17.73 19.53
N GLU A 308 -23.92 -18.78 19.05
CA GLU A 308 -24.41 -19.65 17.98
C GLU A 308 -24.36 -21.10 18.48
N ASP A 309 -25.52 -21.75 18.53
CA ASP A 309 -25.67 -23.12 19.02
C ASP A 309 -25.16 -24.13 17.97
N ASP A 310 -24.35 -25.12 18.38
CA ASP A 310 -23.81 -26.18 17.53
C ASP A 310 -24.17 -27.56 18.13
N PRO A 311 -24.49 -28.58 17.33
CA PRO A 311 -24.79 -29.92 17.87
C PRO A 311 -23.67 -30.51 18.74
N LYS A 312 -22.42 -30.05 18.55
CA LYS A 312 -21.24 -30.49 19.32
C LYS A 312 -20.83 -29.50 20.42
N GLY A 313 -21.55 -28.39 20.61
CA GLY A 313 -21.20 -27.35 21.57
C GLY A 313 -21.85 -25.99 21.28
N ALA A 314 -21.11 -24.91 21.55
CA ALA A 314 -21.55 -23.58 21.18
C ALA A 314 -20.37 -22.73 20.73
N TRP A 315 -20.63 -21.86 19.76
CA TRP A 315 -19.73 -20.82 19.31
C TRP A 315 -20.09 -19.50 19.99
N LEU A 316 -19.07 -18.85 20.53
CA LEU A 316 -19.16 -17.56 21.18
C LEU A 316 -18.25 -16.59 20.44
N GLU A 317 -18.80 -15.43 20.04
CA GLU A 317 -18.07 -14.40 19.31
C GLU A 317 -18.17 -13.03 19.98
N VAL A 318 -17.01 -12.36 20.12
CA VAL A 318 -16.87 -11.00 20.65
C VAL A 318 -15.88 -10.22 19.79
N LEU A 319 -16.28 -9.08 19.24
CA LEU A 319 -15.43 -8.21 18.42
C LEU A 319 -14.73 -7.17 19.28
N LEU A 320 -13.43 -7.00 19.08
CA LEU A 320 -12.69 -5.81 19.46
C LEU A 320 -12.81 -4.79 18.34
N ILE A 321 -13.21 -3.57 18.66
CA ILE A 321 -13.40 -2.48 17.70
C ILE A 321 -12.52 -1.30 18.12
N ILE A 322 -11.61 -0.91 17.23
CA ILE A 322 -10.76 0.27 17.37
C ILE A 322 -11.17 1.24 16.26
N SER A 323 -11.74 2.40 16.62
CA SER A 323 -12.25 3.35 15.64
C SER A 323 -11.14 3.97 14.79
N GLU A 324 -9.99 4.23 15.39
CA GLU A 324 -8.82 4.81 14.74
C GLU A 324 -7.53 4.24 15.36
N LEU A 325 -6.68 3.65 14.52
CA LEU A 325 -5.37 3.13 14.92
C LEU A 325 -4.33 4.24 15.10
N ARG A 326 -3.77 4.32 16.31
CA ARG A 326 -2.72 5.27 16.70
C ARG A 326 -1.38 4.56 16.87
N GLU A 327 -0.30 5.35 16.95
CA GLU A 327 1.04 4.82 17.21
C GLU A 327 1.11 3.98 18.49
N GLU A 328 0.34 4.38 19.52
CA GLU A 328 0.24 3.67 20.79
C GLU A 328 -0.40 2.27 20.69
N ASP A 329 -1.13 1.93 19.61
CA ASP A 329 -1.78 0.63 19.45
C ASP A 329 -0.87 -0.41 18.78
N PHE A 330 0.21 0.02 18.15
CA PHE A 330 1.17 -0.87 17.48
C PHE A 330 2.18 -1.45 18.46
N HIS A 331 2.72 -2.63 18.14
CA HIS A 331 3.66 -3.36 18.99
C HIS A 331 3.11 -3.76 20.37
N ILE A 332 1.79 -3.79 20.52
CA ILE A 332 1.09 -4.26 21.71
C ILE A 332 0.37 -5.58 21.42
N ASN A 333 0.32 -6.44 22.44
CA ASN A 333 -0.43 -7.69 22.40
C ASN A 333 -1.84 -7.47 22.95
N TYR A 334 -2.82 -7.67 22.08
CA TYR A 334 -4.24 -7.74 22.45
C TYR A 334 -4.59 -9.20 22.72
N THR A 335 -5.10 -9.49 23.91
CA THR A 335 -5.40 -10.86 24.34
C THR A 335 -6.90 -11.02 24.47
N CYS A 336 -7.46 -12.02 23.80
CA CYS A 336 -8.79 -12.50 24.12
C CYS A 336 -8.70 -13.61 25.17
N GLN A 337 -9.45 -13.46 26.25
CA GLN A 337 -9.52 -14.43 27.33
C GLN A 337 -10.95 -14.94 27.48
N ALA A 338 -11.09 -16.27 27.42
CA ALA A 338 -12.32 -16.98 27.72
C ALA A 338 -12.15 -17.71 29.06
N ALA A 339 -13.04 -17.45 30.02
CA ALA A 339 -13.01 -18.06 31.34
C ALA A 339 -14.30 -18.85 31.60
N SER A 340 -14.14 -20.08 32.07
CA SER A 340 -15.22 -20.96 32.51
C SER A 340 -14.89 -21.54 33.90
N ASP A 341 -15.88 -22.18 34.53
CA ASP A 341 -15.72 -23.01 35.72
C ASP A 341 -14.69 -24.16 35.53
N ARG A 342 -14.51 -24.62 34.28
CA ARG A 342 -13.56 -25.68 33.90
C ARG A 342 -12.15 -25.18 33.60
N GLY A 343 -11.96 -23.86 33.51
CA GLY A 343 -10.66 -23.25 33.32
C GLY A 343 -10.64 -22.13 32.27
N PRO A 344 -9.52 -21.40 32.19
CA PRO A 344 -9.31 -20.32 31.25
C PRO A 344 -8.66 -20.80 29.94
N SER A 345 -8.94 -20.08 28.86
CA SER A 345 -8.28 -20.21 27.56
C SER A 345 -7.96 -18.81 27.02
N LYS A 346 -6.81 -18.67 26.35
CA LYS A 346 -6.31 -17.38 25.87
C LYS A 346 -5.81 -17.48 24.44
N GLY A 347 -6.02 -16.44 23.67
CA GLY A 347 -5.37 -16.23 22.37
C GLY A 347 -5.00 -14.77 22.23
N TYR A 348 -3.88 -14.45 21.59
CA TYR A 348 -3.43 -13.08 21.40
C TYR A 348 -3.18 -12.74 19.93
N PHE A 349 -3.12 -11.45 19.62
CA PHE A 349 -2.60 -10.95 18.36
C PHE A 349 -1.77 -9.67 18.59
N THR A 350 -0.84 -9.41 17.67
CA THR A 350 0.01 -8.21 17.71
C THR A 350 -0.22 -7.37 16.46
N LEU A 351 -0.37 -6.06 16.63
CA LEU A 351 -0.47 -5.12 15.51
C LEU A 351 0.91 -4.61 15.08
N LEU A 352 1.19 -4.67 13.78
CA LEU A 352 2.34 -4.02 13.15
C LEU A 352 1.89 -3.00 12.09
N PRO A 353 2.69 -1.94 11.86
CA PRO A 353 2.41 -1.01 10.79
C PRO A 353 2.49 -1.71 9.43
N ALA A 354 1.61 -1.32 8.51
CA ALA A 354 1.63 -1.78 7.13
C ALA A 354 2.94 -1.39 6.42
N ASP A 355 3.46 -2.28 5.57
CA ASP A 355 4.69 -2.01 4.81
C ASP A 355 4.46 -0.83 3.85
N PRO A 356 5.44 0.06 3.66
CA PRO A 356 5.32 1.17 2.71
C PRO A 356 5.13 0.63 1.28
N ASN A 357 4.20 1.23 0.52
CA ASN A 357 3.95 0.87 -0.87
C ASN A 357 5.11 1.32 -1.78
N ILE A 358 6.14 0.49 -1.91
CA ILE A 358 7.36 0.76 -2.70
C ILE A 358 7.14 0.53 -4.22
N THR A 359 5.99 -0.02 -4.62
CA THR A 359 5.64 -0.26 -6.03
C THR A 359 5.51 1.02 -6.86
N ILE A 360 4.97 2.10 -6.30
CA ILE A 360 4.80 3.40 -6.99
C ILE A 360 6.16 4.07 -7.31
N PRO A 361 7.10 4.23 -6.36
CA PRO A 361 8.40 4.82 -6.68
C PRO A 361 9.21 3.95 -7.65
N ILE A 362 9.14 2.62 -7.55
CA ILE A 362 9.82 1.71 -8.51
C ILE A 362 9.25 1.88 -9.92
N GLY A 363 7.92 1.90 -10.06
CA GLY A 363 7.26 2.07 -11.36
C GLY A 363 7.57 3.43 -12.01
N SER A 364 7.64 4.50 -11.21
CA SER A 364 7.99 5.85 -11.68
C SER A 364 9.42 5.94 -12.21
N VAL A 365 10.39 5.37 -11.48
CA VAL A 365 11.80 5.37 -11.90
C VAL A 365 12.00 4.57 -13.19
N LEU A 366 11.43 3.37 -13.26
CA LEU A 366 11.51 2.54 -14.46
C LEU A 366 10.82 3.20 -15.66
N GLY A 367 9.63 3.79 -15.45
CA GLY A 367 8.92 4.56 -16.48
C GLY A 367 9.76 5.74 -17.00
N GLY A 368 10.33 6.55 -16.11
CA GLY A 368 11.19 7.67 -16.47
C GLY A 368 12.39 7.25 -17.31
N MET A 369 13.07 6.16 -16.94
CA MET A 369 14.22 5.63 -17.69
C MET A 369 13.84 5.19 -19.11
N THR A 370 12.69 4.54 -19.28
CA THR A 370 12.24 4.13 -20.62
C THR A 370 11.90 5.31 -21.53
N VAL A 371 11.26 6.36 -21.00
CA VAL A 371 10.94 7.57 -21.76
C VAL A 371 12.22 8.31 -22.17
N LEU A 372 13.18 8.46 -21.25
CA LEU A 372 14.47 9.08 -21.55
C LEU A 372 15.23 8.30 -22.64
N PHE A 373 15.19 6.97 -22.60
CA PHE A 373 15.79 6.13 -23.63
C PHE A 373 15.14 6.37 -25.00
N ILE A 374 13.80 6.38 -25.08
CA ILE A 374 13.07 6.64 -26.33
C ILE A 374 13.39 8.04 -26.87
N VAL A 375 13.41 9.07 -26.02
CA VAL A 375 13.77 10.44 -26.41
C VAL A 375 15.19 10.50 -26.96
N SER A 376 16.15 9.87 -26.26
CA SER A 376 17.55 9.81 -26.70
C SER A 376 17.70 9.14 -28.07
N VAL A 377 17.06 7.97 -28.26
CA VAL A 377 17.05 7.25 -29.55
C VAL A 377 16.43 8.12 -30.64
N THR A 378 15.33 8.81 -30.34
CA THR A 378 14.64 9.69 -31.31
C THR A 378 15.52 10.87 -31.71
N ILE A 379 16.16 11.54 -30.76
CA ILE A 379 17.11 12.64 -31.01
C ILE A 379 18.28 12.14 -31.86
N TYR A 380 18.83 10.96 -31.55
CA TYR A 380 19.90 10.35 -32.35
C TYR A 380 19.50 10.16 -33.81
N TYR A 381 18.31 9.61 -34.09
CA TYR A 381 17.86 9.39 -35.46
C TYR A 381 17.55 10.68 -36.22
N LEU A 382 16.96 11.68 -35.57
CA LEU A 382 16.64 12.97 -36.20
C LEU A 382 17.89 13.79 -36.52
N PHE A 383 18.86 13.81 -35.61
CA PHE A 383 20.05 14.65 -35.72
C PHE A 383 21.31 13.86 -36.10
N LYS A 384 21.20 12.60 -36.55
CA LYS A 384 22.36 11.74 -36.89
C LYS A 384 23.42 12.46 -37.74
N VAL A 385 23.00 13.15 -38.80
CA VAL A 385 23.93 13.89 -39.69
C VAL A 385 24.56 15.06 -38.97
N ASP A 386 23.78 15.81 -38.18
CA ASP A 386 24.25 16.97 -37.44
C ASP A 386 25.19 16.58 -36.29
N ILE A 387 24.90 15.52 -35.56
CA ILE A 387 25.75 14.95 -34.50
C ILE A 387 27.09 14.51 -35.09
N VAL A 388 27.09 13.79 -36.21
CA VAL A 388 28.35 13.35 -36.85
C VAL A 388 29.16 14.52 -37.39
N LEU A 389 28.52 15.50 -38.04
CA LEU A 389 29.20 16.70 -38.52
C LEU A 389 29.76 17.55 -37.38
N TRP A 390 29.01 17.68 -36.28
CA TRP A 390 29.47 18.36 -35.07
C TRP A 390 30.64 17.62 -34.41
N PHE A 391 30.53 16.29 -34.27
CA PHE A 391 31.59 15.45 -33.70
C PHE A 391 32.89 15.53 -34.51
N ARG A 392 32.82 15.50 -35.85
CA ARG A 392 33.98 15.74 -36.73
C ARG A 392 34.64 17.11 -36.49
N LYS A 393 33.85 18.15 -36.20
CA LYS A 393 34.34 19.50 -35.91
C LYS A 393 34.93 19.64 -34.51
N ALA A 394 34.31 19.00 -33.52
CA ALA A 394 34.69 19.06 -32.10
C ALA A 394 35.95 18.24 -31.81
N PHE A 395 36.09 17.07 -32.44
CA PHE A 395 37.19 16.14 -32.21
C PHE A 395 37.99 15.83 -33.50
N PRO A 396 38.79 16.79 -34.00
CA PRO A 396 39.60 16.58 -35.21
C PRO A 396 40.74 15.55 -35.01
N VAL A 397 41.14 15.26 -33.76
CA VAL A 397 42.21 14.29 -33.43
C VAL A 397 41.83 12.85 -33.77
N LEU A 398 40.54 12.52 -33.76
CA LEU A 398 40.05 11.16 -34.03
C LEU A 398 39.95 10.83 -35.52
N TYR A 399 40.22 11.79 -36.41
CA TYR A 399 40.14 11.63 -37.86
C TYR A 399 41.48 12.00 -38.50
N THR A 400 41.95 11.19 -39.45
CA THR A 400 43.18 11.48 -40.19
C THR A 400 43.01 12.76 -41.01
N ASN A 401 43.89 13.74 -40.79
CA ASN A 401 43.91 14.97 -41.56
C ASN A 401 44.26 14.65 -43.01
N THR A 402 43.27 14.75 -43.90
CA THR A 402 43.45 14.45 -45.34
C THR A 402 44.45 15.39 -46.03
N ASP A 403 44.79 16.53 -45.41
CA ASP A 403 45.73 17.53 -45.93
C ASP A 403 47.20 17.05 -46.01
N LEU A 404 47.53 15.90 -45.42
CA LEU A 404 48.88 15.31 -45.47
C LEU A 404 49.04 14.26 -46.60
N ASP A 405 47.98 13.92 -47.32
CA ASP A 405 47.95 12.80 -48.30
C ASP A 405 48.58 13.15 -49.68
N GLY A 406 49.17 14.35 -49.86
CA GLY A 406 49.79 14.78 -51.12
C GLY A 406 48.82 15.07 -52.29
N LYS A 407 47.52 14.81 -52.13
CA LYS A 407 46.46 15.13 -53.12
C LYS A 407 46.10 16.61 -53.14
N LEU A 408 45.93 17.19 -54.33
CA LEU A 408 45.73 18.63 -54.54
C LEU A 408 44.28 19.09 -54.34
N TYR A 409 43.30 18.23 -54.67
CA TYR A 409 41.88 18.55 -54.65
C TYR A 409 41.09 17.65 -53.69
N ASP A 410 40.11 18.25 -53.00
CA ASP A 410 39.17 17.53 -52.13
C ASP A 410 38.15 16.74 -52.94
N ALA A 411 37.74 17.28 -54.11
CA ALA A 411 36.94 16.52 -55.05
C ALA A 411 37.03 16.99 -56.51
N TYR A 412 36.91 16.02 -57.43
CA TYR A 412 36.71 16.22 -58.87
C TYR A 412 35.20 16.33 -59.17
N VAL A 413 34.77 17.31 -59.96
CA VAL A 413 33.36 17.49 -60.33
C VAL A 413 33.17 17.11 -61.79
N ALA A 414 32.41 16.05 -62.04
CA ALA A 414 32.02 15.58 -63.36
C ALA A 414 30.56 15.97 -63.63
N TYR A 415 30.32 16.70 -64.72
CA TYR A 415 28.99 17.15 -65.15
C TYR A 415 28.90 17.15 -66.69
N ALA A 416 27.68 17.23 -67.24
CA ALA A 416 27.48 17.24 -68.69
C ALA A 416 27.90 18.59 -69.30
N GLN A 417 28.82 18.56 -70.27
CA GLN A 417 29.33 19.77 -70.93
C GLN A 417 28.36 20.33 -71.99
N PRO A 418 28.51 21.62 -72.37
CA PRO A 418 27.78 22.19 -73.50
C PRO A 418 27.99 21.32 -74.75
N CYS A 419 26.91 20.90 -75.40
CA CYS A 419 26.84 19.94 -76.52
C CYS A 419 26.76 18.43 -76.17
N ALA A 420 26.77 18.03 -74.89
CA ALA A 420 26.55 16.64 -74.48
C ALA A 420 25.05 16.26 -74.33
N ILE A 421 24.72 14.97 -74.51
CA ILE A 421 23.35 14.45 -74.27
C ILE A 421 23.03 14.59 -72.78
N GLY A 422 21.94 15.32 -72.47
CA GLY A 422 21.53 15.60 -71.08
C GLY A 422 22.14 16.86 -70.47
N PHE A 423 22.77 17.71 -71.29
CA PHE A 423 23.13 19.08 -70.91
C PHE A 423 21.87 19.87 -70.52
N SER A 424 21.93 20.54 -69.36
CA SER A 424 20.99 21.61 -69.03
C SER A 424 21.78 22.80 -68.48
N LYS A 425 21.37 24.00 -68.88
CA LYS A 425 21.97 25.25 -68.41
C LYS A 425 21.96 25.37 -66.88
N GLU A 426 20.94 24.78 -66.25
CA GLU A 426 20.77 24.71 -64.80
C GLU A 426 21.84 23.84 -64.10
N VAL A 427 22.24 22.72 -64.71
CA VAL A 427 23.28 21.82 -64.18
C VAL A 427 24.65 22.48 -64.26
N GLU A 428 24.94 23.17 -65.38
CA GLU A 428 26.18 23.91 -65.57
C GLU A 428 26.28 25.11 -64.61
N GLU A 429 25.23 25.92 -64.48
CA GLU A 429 25.17 27.02 -63.52
C GLU A 429 25.33 26.52 -62.08
N PHE A 430 24.74 25.37 -61.76
CA PHE A 430 24.94 24.73 -60.46
C PHE A 430 26.40 24.30 -60.24
N ALA A 431 27.01 23.63 -61.23
CA ALA A 431 28.38 23.14 -61.14
C ALA A 431 29.41 24.26 -61.06
N LEU A 432 29.25 25.33 -61.84
CA LEU A 432 30.23 26.42 -61.97
C LEU A 432 30.01 27.57 -60.99
N CYS A 433 28.77 27.85 -60.56
CA CYS A 433 28.48 28.98 -59.67
C CYS A 433 28.09 28.53 -58.26
N THR A 434 27.06 27.69 -58.14
CA THR A 434 26.47 27.36 -56.82
C THR A 434 27.38 26.43 -56.00
N LEU A 435 27.99 25.43 -56.64
CA LEU A 435 28.84 24.45 -55.97
C LEU A 435 30.13 25.10 -55.40
N PRO A 436 30.89 25.93 -56.17
CA PRO A 436 32.00 26.71 -55.62
C PRO A 436 31.61 27.65 -54.49
N GLN A 437 30.50 28.37 -54.62
CA GLN A 437 30.06 29.34 -53.62
C GLN A 437 29.80 28.68 -52.25
N VAL A 438 29.28 27.46 -52.21
CA VAL A 438 28.97 26.79 -50.94
C VAL A 438 30.14 25.91 -50.47
N LEU A 439 30.76 25.14 -51.36
CA LEU A 439 31.84 24.23 -50.95
C LEU A 439 33.19 24.90 -50.82
N GLU A 440 33.57 25.78 -51.75
CA GLU A 440 34.86 26.48 -51.70
C GLU A 440 34.80 27.68 -50.75
N ASN A 441 33.84 28.59 -50.94
CA ASN A 441 33.80 29.83 -50.14
C ASN A 441 33.25 29.59 -48.72
N ALA A 442 32.10 28.93 -48.58
CA ALA A 442 31.48 28.75 -47.26
C ALA A 442 32.06 27.56 -46.45
N CYS A 443 32.56 26.52 -47.12
CA CYS A 443 33.10 25.32 -46.47
C CYS A 443 34.61 25.12 -46.62
N GLY A 444 35.29 25.89 -47.48
CA GLY A 444 36.74 25.88 -47.63
C GLY A 444 37.33 24.66 -48.35
N TYR A 445 36.54 23.84 -49.05
CA TYR A 445 37.04 22.72 -49.85
C TYR A 445 37.70 23.21 -51.14
N LYS A 446 38.60 22.40 -51.72
CA LYS A 446 39.19 22.64 -53.04
C LYS A 446 38.57 21.71 -54.09
N LEU A 447 37.84 22.26 -55.06
CA LEU A 447 37.25 21.47 -56.14
C LEU A 447 38.05 21.62 -57.42
N PHE A 448 38.10 20.54 -58.21
CA PHE A 448 38.52 20.60 -59.61
C PHE A 448 37.29 20.45 -60.49
N ILE A 449 37.04 21.43 -61.37
CA ILE A 449 35.90 21.42 -62.28
C ILE A 449 36.42 21.43 -63.73
N GLY A 450 36.06 20.38 -64.48
CA GLY A 450 36.39 20.28 -65.91
C GLY A 450 35.78 21.47 -66.67
N GLY A 451 36.60 22.19 -67.43
CA GLY A 451 36.21 23.41 -68.16
C GLY A 451 36.60 24.73 -67.48
N ARG A 452 36.72 24.77 -66.15
CA ARG A 452 37.23 25.94 -65.40
C ARG A 452 38.72 25.81 -65.10
N ASP A 453 39.12 24.64 -64.60
CA ASP A 453 40.45 24.44 -63.99
C ASP A 453 41.43 23.68 -64.91
N CYS A 454 41.00 23.30 -66.12
CA CYS A 454 41.85 22.60 -67.08
C CYS A 454 42.74 23.56 -67.88
N MET A 455 44.03 23.22 -68.02
CA MET A 455 44.94 24.01 -68.86
C MET A 455 44.60 23.84 -70.35
N PRO A 456 44.50 24.94 -71.13
CA PRO A 456 44.25 24.86 -72.57
C PRO A 456 45.42 24.16 -73.29
N GLY A 457 45.12 23.22 -74.18
CA GLY A 457 46.11 22.48 -75.00
C GLY A 457 46.58 21.12 -74.47
N LYS A 458 46.14 20.69 -73.27
CA LYS A 458 46.44 19.35 -72.74
C LYS A 458 45.47 18.29 -73.28
N ALA A 459 45.94 17.08 -73.55
CA ALA A 459 45.09 15.96 -73.96
C ALA A 459 44.02 15.66 -72.89
N ILE A 460 42.77 15.50 -73.32
CA ILE A 460 41.60 15.33 -72.44
C ILE A 460 41.76 14.09 -71.56
N VAL A 461 42.27 12.99 -72.12
CA VAL A 461 42.43 11.72 -71.42
C VAL A 461 43.43 11.84 -70.27
N ASP A 462 44.63 12.35 -70.55
CA ASP A 462 45.68 12.53 -69.54
C ASP A 462 45.26 13.53 -68.47
N SER A 463 44.55 14.59 -68.88
CA SER A 463 43.99 15.58 -67.95
C SER A 463 42.98 14.96 -66.99
N VAL A 464 42.07 14.11 -67.46
CA VAL A 464 41.07 13.46 -66.60
C VAL A 464 41.74 12.49 -65.64
N GLU A 465 42.66 11.66 -66.13
CA GLU A 465 43.28 10.61 -65.31
C GLU A 465 44.14 11.18 -64.16
N GLU A 466 44.98 12.19 -64.47
CA GLU A 466 45.83 12.86 -63.50
C GLU A 466 45.00 13.63 -62.45
N ASN A 467 43.97 14.37 -62.88
CA ASN A 467 43.18 15.19 -61.97
C ASN A 467 42.23 14.36 -61.10
N ILE A 468 41.72 13.24 -61.61
CA ILE A 468 40.99 12.26 -60.78
C ILE A 468 41.95 11.65 -59.74
N GLN A 469 43.21 11.37 -60.10
CA GLN A 469 44.21 10.82 -59.17
C GLN A 469 44.60 11.83 -58.08
N ALA A 470 44.72 13.11 -58.47
CA ALA A 470 44.97 14.24 -57.58
C ALA A 470 43.75 14.59 -56.69
N SER A 471 42.59 13.96 -56.90
CA SER A 471 41.37 14.20 -56.15
C SER A 471 41.08 13.12 -55.10
N ARG A 472 40.50 13.52 -53.96
CA ARG A 472 40.12 12.59 -52.87
C ARG A 472 38.76 11.92 -53.11
N ARG A 473 37.83 12.63 -53.74
CA ARG A 473 36.48 12.14 -54.11
C ARG A 473 36.12 12.61 -55.50
N LEU A 474 35.09 12.01 -56.09
CA LEU A 474 34.50 12.50 -57.34
C LEU A 474 33.01 12.74 -57.15
N LEU A 475 32.54 13.93 -57.48
CA LEU A 475 31.13 14.30 -57.53
C LEU A 475 30.66 14.09 -58.96
N LEU A 476 29.76 13.13 -59.15
CA LEU A 476 29.10 12.90 -60.43
C LEU A 476 27.72 13.54 -60.38
N LEU A 477 27.57 14.66 -61.09
CA LEU A 477 26.32 15.38 -61.26
C LEU A 477 25.57 14.78 -62.46
N TYR A 478 24.35 14.29 -62.25
CA TYR A 478 23.56 13.71 -63.33
C TYR A 478 22.06 13.98 -63.20
N THR A 479 21.40 13.98 -64.35
CA THR A 479 19.96 14.05 -64.56
C THR A 479 19.46 12.75 -65.21
N ALA A 480 18.15 12.59 -65.41
CA ALA A 480 17.62 11.40 -66.08
C ALA A 480 18.21 11.23 -67.50
N SER A 481 18.44 12.33 -68.20
CA SER A 481 18.94 12.35 -69.57
C SER A 481 20.44 12.08 -69.71
N THR A 482 21.24 12.20 -68.64
CA THR A 482 22.71 11.99 -68.70
C THR A 482 23.12 10.57 -69.12
N PHE A 483 22.33 9.56 -68.75
CA PHE A 483 22.65 8.14 -69.03
C PHE A 483 21.68 7.46 -70.00
N ILE A 484 20.59 8.13 -70.39
CA ILE A 484 19.62 7.59 -71.34
C ILE A 484 20.10 7.95 -72.75
N SER A 485 20.95 7.10 -73.32
CA SER A 485 21.20 7.10 -74.76
C SER A 485 19.93 6.64 -75.49
N LYS A 486 19.47 7.39 -76.51
CA LYS A 486 18.50 6.84 -77.48
C LYS A 486 19.16 5.67 -78.21
N ARG A 487 18.99 4.43 -77.72
CA ARG A 487 19.29 3.24 -78.54
C ARG A 487 18.12 2.95 -79.50
N HIS A 488 18.32 3.42 -80.73
CA HIS A 488 17.92 2.92 -82.05
C HIS A 488 16.59 2.15 -82.22
N THR A 489 15.70 2.68 -83.08
CA THR A 489 14.73 1.83 -83.79
C THR A 489 15.46 1.07 -84.90
N SER A 490 15.97 -0.12 -84.58
CA SER A 490 16.31 -1.14 -85.55
C SER A 490 15.34 -2.30 -85.38
N SER A 491 14.19 -2.26 -86.07
CA SER A 491 13.38 -3.45 -86.32
C SER A 491 12.26 -3.15 -87.32
N THR A 492 12.53 -3.38 -88.60
CA THR A 492 11.61 -4.15 -89.44
C THR A 492 12.45 -5.04 -90.36
N SER A 493 13.02 -6.12 -89.81
CA SER A 493 13.33 -7.31 -90.60
C SER A 493 12.25 -8.35 -90.30
N SER A 494 11.11 -8.22 -90.97
CA SER A 494 10.19 -9.34 -91.14
C SER A 494 10.80 -10.25 -92.22
N ASN A 495 11.29 -11.40 -91.77
CA ASN A 495 11.56 -12.55 -92.63
C ASN A 495 10.30 -12.83 -93.48
N ASN A 496 10.44 -12.86 -94.80
CA ASN A 496 9.62 -13.67 -95.67
C ASN A 496 10.51 -14.18 -96.81
N ASN A 497 10.79 -15.49 -96.78
CA ASN A 497 11.29 -16.22 -97.93
C ASN A 497 10.22 -16.20 -99.03
N ASN A 498 10.59 -15.83 -100.26
CA ASN A 498 10.27 -16.61 -101.47
C ASN A 498 10.91 -16.01 -102.72
N ILE A 499 11.81 -16.81 -103.31
CA ILE A 499 12.10 -17.04 -104.74
C ILE A 499 11.43 -16.08 -105.75
N SER A 500 12.25 -15.32 -106.48
CA SER A 500 12.31 -15.38 -107.96
C SER A 500 13.42 -14.51 -108.56
N LYS A 501 14.09 -15.11 -109.56
CA LYS A 501 15.15 -14.62 -110.46
C LYS A 501 14.92 -13.25 -111.13
N SER A 502 16.00 -12.47 -111.26
CA SER A 502 16.58 -11.91 -112.52
C SER A 502 17.63 -10.87 -112.10
N SER A 503 18.95 -11.10 -112.25
CA SER A 503 19.73 -10.96 -113.49
C SER A 503 19.50 -9.64 -114.24
N ASP A 504 20.43 -8.70 -114.07
CA ASP A 504 21.14 -7.93 -115.13
C ASP A 504 21.78 -6.67 -114.49
N ASN A 505 23.11 -6.54 -114.47
CA ASN A 505 23.99 -6.03 -115.54
C ASN A 505 23.58 -4.59 -115.97
N ILE A 506 24.41 -3.56 -116.12
CA ILE A 506 25.86 -3.42 -116.32
C ILE A 506 26.17 -1.89 -116.30
N GLU A 507 27.40 -1.54 -115.91
CA GLU A 507 28.26 -0.39 -116.30
C GLU A 507 27.75 1.06 -116.42
N ARG A 508 28.38 1.95 -115.64
CA ARG A 508 29.42 2.94 -116.02
C ARG A 508 29.07 3.88 -117.19
N LYS A 509 29.06 5.18 -116.91
CA LYS A 509 29.97 6.14 -117.57
C LYS A 509 30.00 7.51 -116.85
N THR A 510 31.22 8.00 -116.78
CA THR A 510 31.70 9.32 -116.36
C THR A 510 31.41 10.40 -117.42
N GLY A 511 31.28 11.67 -117.00
CA GLY A 511 31.22 12.83 -117.90
C GLY A 511 30.89 14.17 -117.24
N ASP A 512 31.95 14.87 -116.81
CA ASP A 512 32.21 16.31 -116.65
C ASP A 512 31.12 17.41 -116.61
N ARG A 513 31.36 18.32 -115.62
CA ARG A 513 31.53 19.80 -115.71
C ARG A 513 30.49 20.74 -115.07
N SER A 514 31.08 21.62 -114.23
CA SER A 514 30.72 23.00 -113.86
C SER A 514 29.50 23.29 -113.00
N GLY A 515 29.76 23.57 -111.72
CA GLY A 515 29.64 24.94 -111.19
C GLY A 515 28.30 25.35 -110.57
N SER A 516 28.21 25.26 -109.24
CA SER A 516 27.70 26.34 -108.40
C SER A 516 27.98 26.05 -106.92
N MET A 517 28.62 27.01 -106.27
CA MET A 517 28.90 27.07 -104.84
C MET A 517 27.59 27.25 -104.07
N SER A 518 27.31 26.39 -103.10
CA SER A 518 26.56 26.76 -101.90
C SER A 518 26.86 25.76 -100.79
N SER A 519 27.59 26.25 -99.79
CA SER A 519 27.93 25.57 -98.55
C SER A 519 26.68 25.00 -97.87
N ASP A 520 26.68 23.68 -97.64
CA ASP A 520 25.90 23.08 -96.56
C ASP A 520 26.86 22.17 -95.80
N GLY A 521 27.58 22.78 -94.86
CA GLY A 521 28.43 22.08 -93.92
C GLY A 521 27.53 21.46 -92.86
N SER A 522 27.08 20.23 -93.09
CA SER A 522 26.52 19.39 -92.05
C SER A 522 27.64 19.11 -91.03
N GLU A 523 27.70 19.89 -89.96
CA GLU A 523 28.50 19.56 -88.78
C GLU A 523 27.96 18.25 -88.21
N GLU A 524 28.66 17.15 -88.51
CA GLU A 524 28.53 15.90 -87.77
C GLU A 524 28.87 16.16 -86.30
N VAL A 525 27.83 16.28 -85.48
CA VAL A 525 27.95 16.43 -84.03
C VAL A 525 28.54 15.13 -83.47
N TYR A 526 29.86 15.13 -83.24
CA TYR A 526 30.55 14.09 -82.48
C TYR A 526 29.99 14.04 -81.05
N PRO A 527 29.49 12.88 -80.56
CA PRO A 527 29.10 12.76 -79.17
C PRO A 527 30.32 12.88 -78.26
N ASP A 528 30.24 13.82 -77.31
CA ASP A 528 31.29 14.23 -76.39
C ASP A 528 31.97 13.05 -75.64
N SER A 529 33.29 12.94 -75.83
CA SER A 529 34.14 11.87 -75.27
C SER A 529 34.49 12.07 -73.80
N ARG A 530 34.35 13.28 -73.24
CA ARG A 530 34.92 13.63 -71.93
C ARG A 530 34.11 13.10 -70.75
N GLN A 531 32.80 13.37 -70.68
CA GLN A 531 31.99 12.92 -69.54
C GLN A 531 31.88 11.39 -69.47
N GLN A 532 31.79 10.73 -70.62
CA GLN A 532 31.80 9.26 -70.69
C GLN A 532 33.12 8.69 -70.18
N LEU A 533 34.24 9.32 -70.52
CA LEU A 533 35.56 8.95 -70.00
C LEU A 533 35.68 9.20 -68.49
N GLU A 534 35.25 10.36 -67.99
CA GLU A 534 35.23 10.69 -66.56
C GLU A 534 34.40 9.68 -65.77
N CYS A 535 33.22 9.32 -66.27
CA CYS A 535 32.35 8.32 -65.64
C CYS A 535 33.00 6.93 -65.66
N MET A 536 33.58 6.50 -66.78
CA MET A 536 34.23 5.20 -66.90
C MET A 536 35.46 5.08 -66.00
N ALA A 537 36.35 6.08 -65.99
CA ALA A 537 37.51 6.13 -65.12
C ALA A 537 37.11 6.16 -63.64
N ALA A 538 36.10 6.97 -63.28
CA ALA A 538 35.57 7.02 -61.92
C ALA A 538 35.01 5.68 -61.47
N MET A 539 34.26 4.98 -62.33
CA MET A 539 33.66 3.69 -62.00
C MET A 539 34.70 2.59 -61.87
N HIS A 540 35.71 2.56 -62.74
CA HIS A 540 36.82 1.62 -62.63
C HIS A 540 37.52 1.77 -61.27
N ARG A 541 37.91 3.00 -60.92
CA ARG A 541 38.61 3.30 -59.66
C ARG A 541 37.74 3.07 -58.43
N ALA A 542 36.43 3.32 -58.52
CA ALA A 542 35.52 3.18 -57.39
C ALA A 542 35.07 1.73 -57.12
N LEU A 543 34.85 0.94 -58.18
CA LEU A 543 34.28 -0.40 -58.07
C LEU A 543 35.32 -1.52 -58.11
N LEU A 544 36.42 -1.35 -58.85
CA LEU A 544 37.46 -2.37 -59.02
C LEU A 544 38.68 -2.10 -58.13
N GLU A 545 39.27 -0.90 -58.22
CA GLU A 545 40.46 -0.57 -57.42
C GLU A 545 40.15 -0.20 -55.97
N GLY A 546 38.96 0.38 -55.72
CA GLY A 546 38.59 0.94 -54.42
C GLY A 546 39.38 2.19 -54.02
N SER A 547 40.15 2.78 -54.94
CA SER A 547 41.05 3.91 -54.71
C SER A 547 40.34 5.27 -54.63
N LEU A 548 39.10 5.36 -55.14
CA LEU A 548 38.31 6.59 -55.20
C LEU A 548 36.88 6.38 -54.70
N LYS A 549 36.38 7.31 -53.87
CA LYS A 549 34.97 7.35 -53.48
C LYS A 549 34.18 8.31 -54.38
N VAL A 550 33.17 7.77 -55.07
CA VAL A 550 32.28 8.53 -55.96
C VAL A 550 30.99 8.91 -55.22
N ILE A 551 30.65 10.19 -55.27
CA ILE A 551 29.44 10.79 -54.70
C ILE A 551 28.47 11.04 -55.84
N LEU A 552 27.35 10.32 -55.84
CA LEU A 552 26.27 10.48 -56.79
C LEU A 552 25.36 11.64 -56.37
N VAL A 553 25.22 12.66 -57.22
CA VAL A 553 24.33 13.80 -56.98
C VAL A 553 23.22 13.79 -58.02
N GLU A 554 22.00 13.53 -57.56
CA GLU A 554 20.80 13.52 -58.40
C GLU A 554 20.16 14.91 -58.42
N LEU A 555 20.16 15.54 -59.59
CA LEU A 555 19.62 16.89 -59.75
C LEU A 555 18.12 16.89 -60.08
N GLU A 556 17.59 15.79 -60.62
CA GLU A 556 16.18 15.61 -60.99
C GLU A 556 15.58 14.35 -60.36
N GLU A 557 14.25 14.28 -60.23
CA GLU A 557 13.54 13.06 -59.83
C GLU A 557 13.56 12.02 -60.94
N ILE A 558 14.30 10.92 -60.72
CA ILE A 558 14.43 9.83 -61.70
C ILE A 558 13.41 8.74 -61.35
N SER A 559 12.49 8.46 -62.29
CA SER A 559 11.52 7.38 -62.13
C SER A 559 12.19 6.00 -62.10
N PRO A 560 11.56 4.98 -61.48
CA PRO A 560 12.11 3.62 -61.46
C PRO A 560 12.34 3.04 -62.87
N ALA A 561 11.51 3.42 -63.85
CA ALA A 561 11.64 3.02 -65.24
C ALA A 561 12.88 3.66 -65.91
N GLN A 562 13.17 4.93 -65.64
CA GLN A 562 14.36 5.61 -66.14
C GLN A 562 15.65 5.07 -65.50
N LEU A 563 15.61 4.69 -64.21
CA LEU A 563 16.75 4.08 -63.53
C LEU A 563 17.14 2.72 -64.12
N ALA A 564 16.17 1.97 -64.68
CA ALA A 564 16.43 0.70 -65.34
C ALA A 564 17.25 0.85 -66.64
N LEU A 565 17.30 2.06 -67.21
CA LEU A 565 18.09 2.38 -68.40
C LEU A 565 19.54 2.79 -68.05
N PHE A 566 19.84 3.03 -66.78
CA PHE A 566 21.18 3.44 -66.36
C PHE A 566 22.18 2.26 -66.38
N PRO A 567 23.47 2.53 -66.62
CA PRO A 567 24.53 1.53 -66.54
C PRO A 567 24.52 0.78 -65.20
N GLU A 568 24.82 -0.52 -65.25
CA GLU A 568 24.81 -1.40 -64.07
C GLU A 568 25.76 -0.92 -62.97
N SER A 569 26.92 -0.38 -63.35
CA SER A 569 27.91 0.21 -62.43
C SER A 569 27.31 1.35 -61.59
N VAL A 570 26.58 2.27 -62.22
CA VAL A 570 25.91 3.40 -61.55
C VAL A 570 24.80 2.90 -60.63
N ARG A 571 23.99 1.94 -61.09
CA ARG A 571 22.88 1.37 -60.31
C ARG A 571 23.39 0.64 -59.06
N HIS A 572 24.45 -0.14 -59.21
CA HIS A 572 25.09 -0.85 -58.10
C HIS A 572 25.68 0.13 -57.08
N LEU A 573 26.37 1.16 -57.56
CA LEU A 573 26.95 2.20 -56.71
C LEU A 573 25.85 2.97 -55.94
N ARG A 574 24.75 3.32 -56.61
CA ARG A 574 23.58 3.96 -55.98
C ARG A 574 22.97 3.09 -54.88
N LYS A 575 22.88 1.77 -55.09
CA LYS A 575 22.37 0.83 -54.07
C LYS A 575 23.31 0.70 -52.87
N LYS A 576 24.63 0.72 -53.09
CA LYS A 576 25.64 0.57 -52.03
C LYS A 576 25.89 1.85 -51.21
N GLN A 577 26.06 2.99 -51.87
CA GLN A 577 26.48 4.24 -51.23
C GLN A 577 25.33 5.23 -51.00
N GLY A 578 24.19 5.01 -51.67
CA GLY A 578 23.12 6.00 -51.77
C GLY A 578 23.46 7.12 -52.76
N ALA A 579 22.51 8.02 -52.97
CA ALA A 579 22.71 9.25 -53.76
C ALA A 579 22.18 10.46 -52.98
N VAL A 580 22.88 11.58 -53.14
CA VAL A 580 22.48 12.87 -52.60
C VAL A 580 21.48 13.48 -53.57
N CYS A 581 20.20 13.49 -53.19
CA CYS A 581 19.13 13.93 -54.08
C CYS A 581 18.76 15.39 -53.79
N TRP A 582 18.79 16.22 -54.82
CA TRP A 582 18.34 17.60 -54.74
C TRP A 582 16.83 17.72 -54.46
N TRP A 583 16.03 16.89 -55.13
CA TRP A 583 14.57 16.98 -55.17
C TRP A 583 13.86 16.47 -53.90
N LYS A 584 14.54 15.74 -53.00
CA LYS A 584 13.92 15.06 -51.83
C LYS A 584 13.11 16.00 -50.93
N ASN A 585 13.45 17.29 -50.86
CA ASN A 585 12.74 18.26 -50.02
C ASN A 585 11.59 19.01 -50.70
N LEU A 586 11.45 18.96 -52.04
CA LEU A 586 10.25 19.49 -52.71
C LEU A 586 9.01 18.68 -52.32
N ARG A 587 9.15 17.36 -52.20
CA ARG A 587 8.08 16.46 -51.71
C ARG A 587 7.69 16.75 -50.26
N THR A 588 8.63 16.98 -49.35
CA THR A 588 8.29 17.23 -47.94
C THR A 588 7.49 18.52 -47.79
N ARG A 589 7.82 19.56 -48.56
CA ARG A 589 7.08 20.83 -48.59
C ARG A 589 5.71 20.71 -49.29
N GLN A 590 5.61 19.99 -50.41
CA GLN A 590 4.34 19.73 -51.09
C GLN A 590 3.42 18.80 -50.28
N ARG A 591 3.97 17.74 -49.67
CA ARG A 591 3.21 16.77 -48.86
C ARG A 591 2.73 17.40 -47.56
N TRP A 592 3.54 18.23 -46.91
CA TRP A 592 3.10 19.09 -45.80
C TRP A 592 2.05 20.11 -46.26
N ARG A 593 2.22 20.77 -47.42
CA ARG A 593 1.18 21.66 -47.97
C ARG A 593 -0.12 20.93 -48.26
N THR A 594 -0.12 19.71 -48.81
CA THR A 594 -1.35 18.90 -48.98
C THR A 594 -1.92 18.37 -47.67
N CYS A 595 -1.10 18.10 -46.65
CA CYS A 595 -1.59 17.72 -45.32
C CYS A 595 -2.12 18.92 -44.51
N VAL A 596 -1.62 20.13 -44.77
CA VAL A 596 -2.13 21.40 -44.20
C VAL A 596 -3.38 21.86 -44.96
N ARG A 597 -3.42 21.76 -46.30
CA ARG A 597 -4.64 22.02 -47.10
C ARG A 597 -5.79 21.06 -46.79
N ARG A 598 -5.49 19.81 -46.42
CA ARG A 598 -6.52 18.86 -45.96
C ARG A 598 -7.10 19.21 -44.58
N ARG A 599 -6.59 20.25 -43.90
CA ARG A 599 -7.14 20.79 -42.64
C ARG A 599 -7.76 22.18 -42.80
N GLU A 600 -7.63 22.83 -43.95
CA GLU A 600 -8.20 24.14 -44.25
C GLU A 600 -8.67 24.12 -45.71
N ASP A 601 -9.85 23.56 -45.95
CA ASP A 601 -10.66 23.73 -47.16
C ASP A 601 -12.11 23.28 -46.84
N GLU A 602 -12.76 24.00 -45.93
CA GLU A 602 -14.19 24.32 -45.96
C GLU A 602 -14.28 25.85 -45.90
N GLU A 603 -13.96 26.53 -47.01
CA GLU A 603 -14.63 27.76 -47.47
C GLU A 603 -13.87 28.42 -48.62
N LYS A 604 -14.66 28.70 -49.67
CA LYS A 604 -14.46 29.69 -50.75
C LYS A 604 -13.42 29.40 -51.83
N GLY A 605 -13.98 29.19 -53.02
CA GLY A 605 -13.26 29.22 -54.28
C GLY A 605 -12.67 30.59 -54.58
N GLY A 606 -11.47 30.56 -55.14
CA GLY A 606 -10.73 31.72 -55.61
C GLY A 606 -9.53 31.23 -56.42
N GLN A 607 -9.44 31.70 -57.66
CA GLN A 607 -8.55 31.27 -58.71
C GLN A 607 -7.27 32.10 -58.64
N ASP A 608 -6.09 31.50 -58.44
CA ASP A 608 -4.81 32.22 -58.50
C ASP A 608 -3.65 31.39 -59.08
N THR A 609 -3.31 31.77 -60.31
CA THR A 609 -1.98 32.06 -60.88
C THR A 609 -0.76 31.30 -60.34
N GLN A 610 -0.17 30.47 -61.21
CA GLN A 610 1.14 29.82 -61.04
C GLN A 610 2.25 30.86 -60.82
N LEU A 611 2.93 30.80 -59.67
CA LEU A 611 4.25 31.40 -59.45
C LEU A 611 5.32 30.30 -59.47
N SER A 612 6.32 30.48 -60.34
CA SER A 612 7.48 29.59 -60.53
C SER A 612 8.29 29.36 -59.24
N PRO A 613 8.75 28.12 -58.93
CA PRO A 613 9.52 27.86 -57.73
C PRO A 613 11.00 28.23 -57.91
N SER A 614 11.55 28.97 -56.95
CA SER A 614 12.96 29.37 -56.90
C SER A 614 13.90 28.17 -56.72
N LEU A 615 14.94 28.11 -57.56
CA LEU A 615 15.91 27.03 -57.76
C LEU A 615 17.05 26.97 -56.72
N SER A 616 16.81 27.25 -55.42
CA SER A 616 17.88 27.18 -54.41
C SER A 616 17.91 25.84 -53.63
N PRO A 617 19.08 25.18 -53.52
CA PRO A 617 19.20 23.89 -52.83
C PRO A 617 19.01 24.00 -51.30
N SER A 618 18.28 23.03 -50.72
CA SER A 618 17.91 23.00 -49.29
C SER A 618 19.10 22.79 -48.33
N SER A 619 18.98 23.24 -47.07
CA SER A 619 20.03 23.05 -46.04
C SER A 619 20.36 21.58 -45.75
N ARG A 620 19.37 20.67 -45.83
CA ARG A 620 19.58 19.23 -45.66
C ARG A 620 20.41 18.61 -46.80
N PHE A 621 20.21 19.06 -48.04
CA PHE A 621 21.02 18.64 -49.19
C PHE A 621 22.51 18.95 -48.96
N TRP A 622 22.83 20.17 -48.51
CA TRP A 622 24.20 20.55 -48.19
C TRP A 622 24.78 19.81 -46.97
N LYS A 623 23.94 19.43 -45.99
CA LYS A 623 24.38 18.59 -44.86
C LYS A 623 24.73 17.17 -45.32
N GLU A 624 23.89 16.54 -46.14
CA GLU A 624 24.15 15.20 -46.71
C GLU A 624 25.37 15.21 -47.65
N MET A 625 25.55 16.29 -48.41
CA MET A 625 26.70 16.44 -49.28
C MET A 625 28.00 16.62 -48.46
N ARG A 626 28.00 17.45 -47.41
CA ARG A 626 29.15 17.57 -46.48
C ARG A 626 29.44 16.28 -45.70
N TYR A 627 28.42 15.53 -45.31
CA TYR A 627 28.60 14.21 -44.68
C TYR A 627 29.42 13.28 -45.59
N SER A 628 29.18 13.42 -46.90
CA SER A 628 29.81 12.68 -48.00
C SER A 628 31.09 13.34 -48.55
N MET A 629 31.60 14.42 -47.95
CA MET A 629 32.91 15.01 -48.28
C MET A 629 34.03 14.49 -47.34
N PRO A 630 35.32 14.63 -47.71
CA PRO A 630 36.43 14.26 -46.83
C PRO A 630 36.46 15.10 -45.55
N VAL A 631 36.96 14.53 -44.45
CA VAL A 631 37.10 15.25 -43.18
C VAL A 631 38.34 16.14 -43.28
N ARG A 632 38.16 17.45 -43.05
CA ARG A 632 39.26 18.41 -43.01
C ARG A 632 39.80 18.58 -41.60
N GLY A 633 41.12 18.66 -41.50
CA GLY A 633 41.78 19.19 -40.31
C GLY A 633 41.55 20.68 -40.17
N LYS A 634 41.49 21.19 -38.95
CA LYS A 634 41.65 22.63 -38.74
C LYS A 634 43.06 23.01 -39.22
N ARG A 635 43.16 23.96 -40.15
CA ARG A 635 44.45 24.61 -40.48
C ARG A 635 45.02 25.18 -39.17
N ALA A 636 46.14 24.65 -38.70
CA ALA A 636 47.01 25.43 -37.85
C ALA A 636 47.57 26.56 -38.73
N VAL A 637 47.10 27.79 -38.52
CA VAL A 637 47.77 28.97 -39.03
C VAL A 637 49.11 29.03 -38.27
N TYR A 638 50.20 28.63 -38.93
CA TYR A 638 51.53 28.93 -38.42
C TYR A 638 51.80 30.42 -38.68
N PRO A 639 52.34 31.17 -37.70
CA PRO A 639 52.79 32.53 -37.97
C PRO A 639 53.95 32.48 -38.96
N GLU A 640 53.86 33.37 -39.95
CA GLU A 640 54.87 33.65 -40.96
C GLU A 640 56.22 33.91 -40.25
N LYS A 641 57.19 33.00 -40.41
CA LYS A 641 58.56 33.26 -39.97
C LYS A 641 59.17 34.24 -40.96
N THR A 642 59.29 35.49 -40.54
CA THR A 642 60.22 36.47 -41.10
C THR A 642 61.62 35.85 -41.10
N ALA A 643 62.11 35.49 -42.29
CA ALA A 643 63.50 35.16 -42.49
C ALA A 643 64.33 36.45 -42.42
N LEU A 644 64.99 36.67 -41.28
CA LEU A 644 66.14 37.57 -41.22
C LEU A 644 67.31 36.90 -41.92
N LEU A 645 67.65 37.40 -43.11
CA LEU A 645 68.95 37.22 -43.73
C LEU A 645 69.94 38.16 -43.04
N ASN A 646 71.00 37.59 -42.47
CA ASN A 646 72.24 38.31 -42.17
C ASN A 646 73.00 38.52 -43.47
N LEU A 647 73.07 39.78 -43.93
CA LEU A 647 74.29 40.48 -44.35
C LEU A 647 74.00 41.97 -44.44
#